data_AF-A0A9P0A475-F1
#
_entry.id   AF-A0A9P0A475-F1
#
_cell.length_a   1.000
_cell.length_b   1.000
_cell.length_c   1.000
_cell.angle_alpha   90.00
_cell.angle_beta   90.00
_cell.angle_gamma   90.00
#
_symmetry.space_group_name_H-M   'P 1'
#
loop_
_entity.id
_entity.type
_entity.pdbx_description
1 polymer ?
#
loop_
_entity_poly.entity_id
_entity_poly.type
_entity_poly.pdbx_seq_one_letter_code
_entity_poly.pdbx_strand_id
1 'polypeptide(L)'
;MANFVIDKEAFFKRVKKLYSSWKGENGDSDETLLKADALISAVAADEVTVYCKSSALQLWLLGYELTDTVTVFTQNTIYFLASRKKIDFLRQIESAKDEAGLPSIKLLTREKNGDDSESFKKLLDAIKGSKNGKTVGLFSKENFQGAFMDSWNAALKKGNFETVDITAAIGMVMSVKDENEVAIIKKASQVSCDLFTKYLKDEIMDIIDADKKVRHDKLASGVESAIADKKYIGSIDPSQLDMCYPAIIQSGGNYSLKFSASSDKNNLHFGVIVCSVGARYKSYCSNIVRTLLVNPTSEIKDNYVFLCDLFEKLLTVLQAGTKLCDVYEAGVSFAKETKPDFVDHLTKNFGFAMGIEFRESSLLIAPKTTTPARKNQIYNLNVGLAGLANKEASDKEGKTYAFFIGDTVLVNENAPATLLTASAKKKQKSVTLEVKDENDEEEDEEEENKENKPKQDAPITGRGKRSAVLDQKLRMDSSNEAKRKEHQKALGIALNEKAKQRLAAQSGGKQEERVRKSNVSYKNRDQFPRNSEIKSLKIFVDSQYETVVLPIHGIPVPFHISTIKNISQSVEGDYTYLRVNFFHLAPPSGRGDSSSIPQPDSIFVKEVTYRSTNIRQPGEAIAPSSNLNTAFRLIKEVQKKFKTREAEEKEKEDLVKQDSLVLSQSKGNPKLKGLFIRPNIVNKRMSGTLEAHVNGFRYTSLRGDKVDILYNNIKHAFFQPCDGEMIILLHFHLKNAIMFGKKKHLDVQFYTEVGEITTDLGKHQHMHDRDDLAAEQSERELRHKLKAAFKSFCEKVESATKQEIEFETPFRELGFLGAPFRSTVLLQPTAGCLINLTEWPPFVVTLEDIELVHFERVQFQLKNFDMVFVFKDYHHKVAMVSAIPMNLLDHVKEWLNSCDIRYTEGVQTLNWAKILKTIIDDPESFFETGGWTFLDPESDDEAEAEDEEEEEDDAYEPTDLDDDDEESDEDSDYSEVSEDDDDDSEEELGSSDESGKDWSDLEREAAEEDKEKMDFEDEYSSSKKGGRHGHHKSSKGSSSSSRHHSSSHKSSHSSSHKSPSKSSSSHRHSSSSSKSKSSSHHSSSSKSPSKSSSHHSSSSSKDRKRSHDDKSHKHGSSPKKSRK
;
A
#
# COMPACT_ATOMS: atom_id res chain seq x y z
N MET A 1 -17.11 -3.53 0.00
CA MET A 1 -17.68 -3.11 1.30
C MET A 1 -17.18 -4.03 2.41
N ALA A 2 -16.93 -3.52 3.61
CA ALA A 2 -16.58 -4.34 4.77
C ALA A 2 -17.83 -4.96 5.42
N ASN A 3 -17.79 -6.25 5.75
CA ASN A 3 -18.86 -6.90 6.50
C ASN A 3 -18.73 -6.58 8.00
N PHE A 4 -19.54 -5.64 8.49
CA PHE A 4 -19.57 -5.26 9.90
C PHE A 4 -20.20 -6.36 10.76
N VAL A 5 -19.42 -6.93 11.67
CA VAL A 5 -19.84 -8.02 12.58
C VAL A 5 -19.69 -7.58 14.03
N ILE A 6 -20.74 -7.78 14.85
CA ILE A 6 -20.73 -7.52 16.29
C ILE A 6 -20.11 -8.72 17.03
N ASP A 7 -19.14 -8.46 17.90
CA ASP A 7 -18.67 -9.44 18.89
C ASP A 7 -19.77 -9.65 19.95
N LYS A 8 -20.57 -10.70 19.76
CA LYS A 8 -21.72 -11.01 20.62
C LYS A 8 -21.28 -11.41 22.03
N GLU A 9 -20.17 -12.13 22.17
CA GLU A 9 -19.67 -12.55 23.49
C GLU A 9 -19.22 -11.32 24.29
N ALA A 10 -18.44 -10.42 23.67
CA ALA A 10 -18.07 -9.16 24.28
C ALA A 10 -19.30 -8.32 24.64
N PHE A 11 -20.28 -8.19 23.75
CA PHE A 11 -21.52 -7.46 24.01
C PHE A 11 -22.24 -7.98 25.27
N PHE A 12 -22.60 -9.27 25.31
CA PHE A 12 -23.38 -9.82 26.44
C PHE A 12 -22.59 -9.83 27.76
N LYS A 13 -21.29 -10.12 27.72
CA LYS A 13 -20.36 -10.01 28.85
C LYS A 13 -20.30 -8.59 29.42
N ARG A 14 -20.27 -7.56 28.56
CA ARG A 14 -20.17 -6.15 28.95
C ARG A 14 -21.52 -5.57 29.40
N VAL A 15 -22.63 -5.95 28.76
CA VAL A 15 -23.99 -5.67 29.26
C VAL A 15 -24.19 -6.29 30.65
N LYS A 16 -23.77 -7.54 30.87
CA LYS A 16 -23.85 -8.19 32.19
C LYS A 16 -23.08 -7.41 33.26
N LYS A 17 -21.83 -7.01 32.97
CA LYS A 17 -21.00 -6.17 33.85
C LYS A 17 -21.69 -4.85 34.22
N LEU A 18 -22.31 -4.18 33.23
CA LEU A 18 -23.08 -2.95 33.43
C LEU A 18 -24.31 -3.18 34.33
N TYR A 19 -25.12 -4.20 34.03
CA TYR A 19 -26.35 -4.48 34.80
C TYR A 19 -26.08 -4.97 36.22
N SER A 20 -25.04 -5.79 36.46
CA SER A 20 -24.66 -6.19 37.81
C SER A 20 -24.17 -5.00 38.64
N SER A 21 -23.47 -4.04 38.04
CA SER A 21 -23.12 -2.78 38.70
C SER A 21 -24.37 -1.92 38.98
N TRP A 22 -25.28 -1.77 38.00
CA TRP A 22 -26.52 -0.99 38.14
C TRP A 22 -27.53 -1.57 39.15
N LYS A 23 -27.49 -2.88 39.40
CA LYS A 23 -28.29 -3.58 40.43
C LYS A 23 -27.61 -3.61 41.80
N GLY A 24 -26.34 -3.22 41.92
CA GLY A 24 -25.59 -3.29 43.18
C GLY A 24 -25.10 -4.68 43.58
N GLU A 25 -25.17 -5.67 42.67
CA GLU A 25 -24.84 -7.09 42.95
C GLU A 25 -23.40 -7.29 43.44
N ASN A 26 -22.49 -6.36 43.12
CA ASN A 26 -21.06 -6.43 43.45
C ASN A 26 -20.66 -5.65 44.73
N GLY A 27 -21.58 -4.95 45.40
CA GLY A 27 -21.32 -4.16 46.62
C GLY A 27 -20.47 -2.88 46.44
N ASP A 28 -19.69 -2.78 45.36
CA ASP A 28 -18.81 -1.66 45.01
C ASP A 28 -19.41 -0.89 43.80
N SER A 29 -20.64 -0.38 43.99
CA SER A 29 -21.47 0.29 42.98
C SER A 29 -21.82 1.72 43.39
N ASP A 30 -21.78 2.64 42.42
CA ASP A 30 -22.04 4.06 42.63
C ASP A 30 -23.50 4.35 42.98
N GLU A 31 -23.74 5.17 44.01
CA GLU A 31 -25.08 5.58 44.42
C GLU A 31 -25.89 6.27 43.32
N THR A 32 -25.26 7.04 42.44
CA THR A 32 -25.94 7.74 41.32
C THR A 32 -26.52 6.74 40.33
N LEU A 33 -25.77 5.69 40.01
CA LEU A 33 -26.18 4.61 39.13
C LEU A 33 -27.33 3.82 39.75
N LEU A 34 -27.23 3.46 41.03
CA LEU A 34 -28.28 2.75 41.76
C LEU A 34 -29.62 3.50 41.76
N LYS A 35 -29.59 4.83 41.93
CA LYS A 35 -30.76 5.73 41.96
C LYS A 35 -31.45 5.88 40.60
N ALA A 36 -30.77 5.66 39.48
CA ALA A 36 -31.39 5.75 38.15
C ALA A 36 -32.37 4.59 37.90
N ASP A 37 -33.60 4.92 37.50
CA ASP A 37 -34.66 3.99 37.07
C ASP A 37 -34.45 3.47 35.64
N ALA A 38 -33.88 4.31 34.76
CA ALA A 38 -33.39 3.96 33.43
C ALA A 38 -32.08 4.70 33.13
N LEU A 39 -31.22 4.15 32.26
CA LEU A 39 -30.03 4.83 31.75
C LEU A 39 -30.23 5.21 30.28
N ILE A 40 -29.78 6.40 29.88
CA ILE A 40 -29.96 6.92 28.51
C ILE A 40 -28.57 7.30 27.96
N SER A 41 -28.27 6.84 26.75
CA SER A 41 -27.10 7.22 25.96
C SER A 41 -27.57 7.66 24.57
N ALA A 42 -27.04 8.77 24.05
CA ALA A 42 -27.42 9.30 22.75
C ALA A 42 -26.17 9.85 22.04
N VAL A 43 -25.94 9.39 20.80
CA VAL A 43 -24.79 9.79 19.97
C VAL A 43 -25.30 10.41 18.68
N ALA A 44 -24.87 11.63 18.35
CA ALA A 44 -25.22 12.35 17.12
C ALA A 44 -24.24 12.05 15.97
N ALA A 45 -24.44 12.67 14.81
CA ALA A 45 -23.32 13.00 13.94
C ALA A 45 -22.61 14.26 14.47
N ASP A 46 -21.39 14.10 14.98
CA ASP A 46 -20.47 15.18 15.36
C ASP A 46 -19.06 14.75 14.94
N GLU A 47 -18.39 15.58 14.13
CA GLU A 47 -17.05 15.31 13.59
C GLU A 47 -15.93 15.93 14.44
N VAL A 48 -16.28 16.74 15.45
CA VAL A 48 -15.33 17.51 16.28
C VAL A 48 -15.04 16.82 17.61
N THR A 49 -16.02 16.16 18.24
CA THR A 49 -15.88 15.58 19.59
C THR A 49 -15.35 14.14 19.58
N VAL A 50 -14.03 13.98 19.41
CA VAL A 50 -13.30 12.68 19.38
C VAL A 50 -13.56 11.77 20.62
N TYR A 51 -13.96 12.36 21.76
CA TYR A 51 -14.25 11.63 23.01
C TYR A 51 -15.49 12.14 23.74
N CYS A 52 -16.50 11.28 23.87
CA CYS A 52 -17.63 11.43 24.77
C CYS A 52 -17.99 10.08 25.41
N LYS A 53 -18.69 10.09 26.55
CA LYS A 53 -19.07 8.86 27.28
C LYS A 53 -20.14 8.08 26.52
N SER A 54 -21.04 8.75 25.80
CA SER A 54 -22.05 8.09 24.97
C SER A 54 -21.46 7.23 23.86
N SER A 55 -20.52 7.76 23.06
CA SER A 55 -19.83 6.98 22.01
C SER A 55 -18.87 5.95 22.60
N ALA A 56 -18.17 6.27 23.70
CA ALA A 56 -17.30 5.31 24.37
C ALA A 56 -18.09 4.10 24.91
N LEU A 57 -19.33 4.30 25.39
CA LEU A 57 -20.22 3.20 25.80
C LEU A 57 -20.71 2.37 24.60
N GLN A 58 -21.03 2.99 23.47
CA GLN A 58 -21.36 2.26 22.23
C GLN A 58 -20.17 1.43 21.73
N LEU A 59 -18.99 2.03 21.59
CA LEU A 59 -17.74 1.37 21.19
C LEU A 59 -17.38 0.22 22.14
N TRP A 60 -17.61 0.38 23.46
CA TRP A 60 -17.36 -0.69 24.43
C TRP A 60 -18.33 -1.86 24.28
N LEU A 61 -19.63 -1.59 24.10
CA LEU A 61 -20.64 -2.64 23.98
C LEU A 61 -20.61 -3.33 22.60
N LEU A 62 -20.61 -2.56 21.52
CA LEU A 62 -20.84 -3.01 20.15
C LEU A 62 -19.55 -3.22 19.33
N GLY A 63 -18.45 -2.58 19.74
CA GLY A 63 -17.21 -2.50 18.96
C GLY A 63 -17.20 -1.40 17.88
N TYR A 64 -18.31 -0.68 17.69
CA TYR A 64 -18.48 0.37 16.69
C TYR A 64 -19.28 1.54 17.26
N GLU A 65 -19.10 2.70 16.65
CA GLU A 65 -19.86 3.91 16.93
C GLU A 65 -21.06 4.02 15.97
N LEU A 66 -22.22 4.35 16.51
CA LEU A 66 -23.48 4.51 15.79
C LEU A 66 -23.99 5.93 16.04
N THR A 67 -23.63 6.84 15.14
CA THR A 67 -24.19 8.20 15.07
C THR A 67 -25.71 8.17 14.97
N ASP A 68 -26.39 9.26 15.29
CA ASP A 68 -27.84 9.40 15.23
C ASP A 68 -28.61 8.21 15.86
N THR A 69 -28.16 7.80 17.05
CA THR A 69 -28.70 6.63 17.76
C THR A 69 -28.96 6.94 19.23
N VAL A 70 -30.19 6.67 19.67
CA VAL A 70 -30.61 6.75 21.10
C VAL A 70 -30.70 5.33 21.65
N THR A 71 -30.02 5.06 22.76
CA THR A 71 -30.05 3.79 23.49
C THR A 71 -30.61 4.00 24.89
N VAL A 72 -31.69 3.29 25.24
CA VAL A 72 -32.33 3.35 26.56
C VAL A 72 -32.25 1.99 27.24
N PHE A 73 -31.53 1.94 28.35
CA PHE A 73 -31.39 0.76 29.21
C PHE A 73 -32.46 0.82 30.31
N THR A 74 -33.44 -0.08 30.23
CA THR A 74 -34.44 -0.30 31.30
C THR A 74 -34.09 -1.56 32.09
N GLN A 75 -34.74 -1.79 33.23
CA GLN A 75 -34.49 -2.93 34.11
C GLN A 75 -34.50 -4.30 33.40
N ASN A 76 -35.38 -4.48 32.39
CA ASN A 76 -35.62 -5.76 31.71
C ASN A 76 -35.45 -5.71 30.18
N THR A 77 -35.25 -4.52 29.59
CA THR A 77 -35.13 -4.34 28.13
C THR A 77 -34.14 -3.22 27.77
N ILE A 78 -33.28 -3.46 26.78
CA ILE A 78 -32.50 -2.41 26.10
C ILE A 78 -33.23 -2.04 24.81
N TYR A 79 -33.50 -0.75 24.62
CA TYR A 79 -34.08 -0.20 23.40
C TYR A 79 -33.00 0.54 22.62
N PHE A 80 -32.89 0.26 21.31
CA PHE A 80 -32.10 1.06 20.38
C PHE A 80 -33.04 1.73 19.36
N LEU A 81 -32.92 3.04 19.17
CA LEU A 81 -33.59 3.80 18.11
C LEU A 81 -32.53 4.35 17.16
N ALA A 82 -32.55 3.88 15.91
CA ALA A 82 -31.56 4.22 14.88
C ALA A 82 -32.12 4.09 13.45
N SER A 83 -31.38 4.59 12.46
CA SER A 83 -31.72 4.39 11.03
C SER A 83 -31.79 2.90 10.63
N ARG A 84 -32.60 2.57 9.61
CA ARG A 84 -32.81 1.18 9.12
C ARG A 84 -31.52 0.37 8.94
N LYS A 85 -30.51 0.91 8.26
CA LYS A 85 -29.20 0.24 8.06
C LYS A 85 -28.51 -0.13 9.38
N LYS A 86 -28.58 0.75 10.40
CA LYS A 86 -28.01 0.53 11.74
C LYS A 86 -28.83 -0.47 12.56
N ILE A 87 -30.15 -0.49 12.38
CA ILE A 87 -31.05 -1.49 12.99
C ILE A 87 -30.83 -2.89 12.40
N ASP A 88 -30.71 -3.01 11.08
CA ASP A 88 -30.46 -4.30 10.43
C ASP A 88 -29.07 -4.88 10.82
N PHE A 89 -28.08 -4.02 11.10
CA PHE A 89 -26.82 -4.41 11.75
C PHE A 89 -27.03 -4.90 13.20
N LEU A 90 -27.82 -4.18 14.01
CA LEU A 90 -28.10 -4.56 15.41
C LEU A 90 -28.95 -5.85 15.54
N ARG A 91 -29.63 -6.33 14.49
CA ARG A 91 -30.31 -7.64 14.51
C ARG A 91 -29.39 -8.80 14.86
N GLN A 92 -28.07 -8.65 14.66
CA GLN A 92 -27.08 -9.67 15.04
C GLN A 92 -27.16 -10.05 16.52
N ILE A 93 -27.56 -9.14 17.41
CA ILE A 93 -27.72 -9.37 18.86
C ILE A 93 -29.18 -9.57 19.29
N GLU A 94 -30.17 -9.26 18.45
CA GLU A 94 -31.60 -9.41 18.75
C GLU A 94 -32.03 -10.86 19.01
N SER A 95 -31.36 -11.85 18.40
CA SER A 95 -31.77 -13.26 18.43
C SER A 95 -31.30 -14.07 19.66
N ALA A 96 -30.36 -13.58 20.46
CA ALA A 96 -29.78 -14.30 21.60
C ALA A 96 -30.64 -14.16 22.88
N LYS A 97 -31.94 -14.50 22.80
CA LYS A 97 -32.94 -14.19 23.83
C LYS A 97 -32.90 -15.07 25.10
N ASP A 98 -32.09 -16.13 25.11
CA ASP A 98 -32.18 -17.23 26.09
C ASP A 98 -31.05 -17.26 27.14
N GLU A 99 -30.15 -16.27 27.19
CA GLU A 99 -29.16 -16.18 28.27
C GLU A 99 -29.78 -15.65 29.58
N ALA A 100 -29.90 -16.54 30.57
CA ALA A 100 -30.55 -16.26 31.84
C ALA A 100 -29.93 -15.08 32.62
N GLY A 101 -30.73 -14.02 32.81
CA GLY A 101 -30.40 -12.87 33.65
C GLY A 101 -30.04 -11.57 32.90
N LEU A 102 -29.94 -11.62 31.57
CA LEU A 102 -29.73 -10.46 30.70
C LEU A 102 -31.06 -9.79 30.28
N PRO A 103 -31.05 -8.48 29.97
CA PRO A 103 -32.22 -7.78 29.45
C PRO A 103 -32.52 -8.19 28.00
N SER A 104 -33.80 -8.22 27.65
CA SER A 104 -34.26 -8.36 26.27
C SER A 104 -33.80 -7.18 25.39
N ILE A 105 -33.56 -7.40 24.11
CA ILE A 105 -33.26 -6.30 23.16
C ILE A 105 -34.51 -6.00 22.33
N LYS A 106 -34.79 -4.71 22.13
CA LYS A 106 -35.78 -4.22 21.17
C LYS A 106 -35.16 -3.17 20.26
N LEU A 107 -35.44 -3.28 18.98
CA LEU A 107 -34.94 -2.40 17.94
C LEU A 107 -36.09 -1.55 17.40
N LEU A 108 -35.91 -0.23 17.36
CA LEU A 108 -36.85 0.74 16.81
C LEU A 108 -36.18 1.43 15.62
N THR A 109 -36.85 1.40 14.47
CA THR A 109 -36.38 2.10 13.27
C THR A 109 -36.78 3.57 13.34
N ARG A 110 -35.90 4.46 12.89
CA ARG A 110 -36.23 5.86 12.62
C ARG A 110 -37.03 6.01 11.33
N GLU A 111 -37.99 6.92 11.30
CA GLU A 111 -38.91 7.09 10.16
C GLU A 111 -38.29 7.85 8.98
N LYS A 112 -38.68 7.51 7.74
CA LYS A 112 -38.15 8.13 6.49
C LYS A 112 -38.38 9.65 6.45
N ASN A 113 -39.46 10.14 7.05
CA ASN A 113 -39.88 11.54 7.03
C ASN A 113 -39.33 12.39 8.20
N GLY A 114 -38.55 11.79 9.11
CA GLY A 114 -37.99 12.47 10.28
C GLY A 114 -38.94 12.66 11.48
N ASP A 115 -40.22 12.29 11.40
CA ASP A 115 -41.12 12.34 12.56
C ASP A 115 -40.98 11.09 13.45
N ASP A 116 -39.88 11.04 14.20
CA ASP A 116 -39.59 9.98 15.16
C ASP A 116 -40.51 10.00 16.41
N SER A 117 -41.56 10.84 16.45
CA SER A 117 -42.41 11.07 17.63
C SER A 117 -43.06 9.81 18.23
N GLU A 118 -43.52 8.86 17.42
CA GLU A 118 -44.10 7.61 17.96
C GLU A 118 -43.00 6.73 18.59
N SER A 119 -41.81 6.69 18.00
CA SER A 119 -40.63 6.00 18.55
C SER A 119 -40.14 6.67 19.84
N PHE A 120 -40.08 8.00 19.90
CA PHE A 120 -39.81 8.72 21.15
C PHE A 120 -40.85 8.43 22.23
N LYS A 121 -42.14 8.39 21.89
CA LYS A 121 -43.20 8.02 22.85
C LYS A 121 -43.00 6.60 23.41
N LYS A 122 -42.68 5.62 22.55
CA LYS A 122 -42.35 4.24 22.96
C LYS A 122 -41.17 4.20 23.94
N LEU A 123 -40.13 5.03 23.73
CA LEU A 123 -39.01 5.16 24.67
C LEU A 123 -39.42 5.81 26.00
N LEU A 124 -40.18 6.91 25.97
CA LEU A 124 -40.65 7.60 27.18
C LEU A 124 -41.54 6.72 28.06
N ASP A 125 -42.43 5.94 27.44
CA ASP A 125 -43.31 5.01 28.17
C ASP A 125 -42.54 3.78 28.67
N ALA A 126 -41.48 3.34 27.99
CA ALA A 126 -40.55 2.33 28.48
C ALA A 126 -39.71 2.80 29.68
N ILE A 127 -39.30 4.08 29.72
CA ILE A 127 -38.63 4.69 30.87
C ILE A 127 -39.56 4.69 32.09
N LYS A 128 -40.81 5.15 31.92
CA LYS A 128 -41.84 5.14 33.00
C LYS A 128 -42.15 3.73 33.51
N GLY A 129 -41.99 2.70 32.67
CA GLY A 129 -42.15 1.29 33.03
C GLY A 129 -40.92 0.63 33.67
N SER A 130 -39.82 1.35 33.87
CA SER A 130 -38.57 0.83 34.45
C SER A 130 -38.43 1.22 35.92
N LYS A 131 -38.14 0.26 36.81
CA LYS A 131 -38.06 0.48 38.27
C LYS A 131 -39.23 1.34 38.81
N ASN A 132 -38.98 2.60 39.21
CA ASN A 132 -40.00 3.55 39.70
C ASN A 132 -40.49 4.55 38.64
N GLY A 133 -39.85 4.60 37.47
CA GLY A 133 -40.23 5.43 36.33
C GLY A 133 -40.01 6.94 36.49
N LYS A 134 -39.16 7.39 37.43
CA LYS A 134 -38.97 8.81 37.77
C LYS A 134 -37.59 9.37 37.43
N THR A 135 -36.53 8.61 37.67
CA THR A 135 -35.15 9.12 37.67
C THR A 135 -34.37 8.55 36.48
N VAL A 136 -33.83 9.39 35.60
CA VAL A 136 -33.03 8.96 34.45
C VAL A 136 -31.55 9.28 34.63
N GLY A 137 -30.70 8.29 34.36
CA GLY A 137 -29.26 8.45 34.29
C GLY A 137 -28.83 8.99 32.93
N LEU A 138 -28.12 10.11 32.92
CA LEU A 138 -27.64 10.83 31.72
C LEU A 138 -26.16 11.21 31.89
N PHE A 139 -25.47 11.46 30.78
CA PHE A 139 -24.12 12.04 30.80
C PHE A 139 -24.23 13.56 30.82
N SER A 140 -24.17 14.16 32.02
CA SER A 140 -24.72 15.52 32.25
C SER A 140 -23.88 16.68 31.68
N LYS A 141 -22.85 16.37 30.89
CA LYS A 141 -22.00 17.32 30.16
C LYS A 141 -22.08 17.15 28.65
N GLU A 142 -22.81 16.15 28.16
CA GLU A 142 -22.95 15.83 26.74
C GLU A 142 -24.28 16.39 26.25
N ASN A 143 -24.22 17.36 25.33
CA ASN A 143 -25.38 18.00 24.72
C ASN A 143 -25.11 18.17 23.22
N PHE A 144 -25.28 17.08 22.49
CA PHE A 144 -25.20 17.07 21.03
C PHE A 144 -26.36 17.85 20.41
N GLN A 145 -26.08 18.52 19.29
CA GLN A 145 -27.05 19.29 18.50
C GLN A 145 -27.46 18.50 17.25
N GLY A 146 -28.45 19.01 16.51
CA GLY A 146 -28.92 18.45 15.25
C GLY A 146 -30.32 17.87 15.37
N ALA A 147 -31.11 17.96 14.30
CA ALA A 147 -32.57 17.80 14.33
C ALA A 147 -33.09 16.55 15.06
N PHE A 148 -32.41 15.41 14.93
CA PHE A 148 -32.77 14.17 15.66
C PHE A 148 -32.51 14.25 17.17
N MET A 149 -31.39 14.86 17.58
CA MET A 149 -31.08 15.06 19.00
C MET A 149 -31.90 16.19 19.62
N ASP A 150 -32.14 17.28 18.89
CA ASP A 150 -32.98 18.38 19.38
C ASP A 150 -34.43 17.93 19.58
N SER A 151 -34.98 17.12 18.67
CA SER A 151 -36.31 16.53 18.81
C SER A 151 -36.38 15.47 19.93
N TRP A 152 -35.38 14.59 20.06
CA TRP A 152 -35.27 13.67 21.21
C TRP A 152 -35.17 14.42 22.54
N ASN A 153 -34.30 15.42 22.63
CA ASN A 153 -34.12 16.25 23.83
C ASN A 153 -35.40 17.01 24.18
N ALA A 154 -36.17 17.50 23.19
CA ALA A 154 -37.48 18.09 23.41
C ALA A 154 -38.51 17.07 23.90
N ALA A 155 -38.50 15.84 23.40
CA ALA A 155 -39.35 14.75 23.87
C ALA A 155 -39.00 14.31 25.31
N LEU A 156 -37.70 14.19 25.63
CA LEU A 156 -37.21 13.84 26.97
C LEU A 156 -37.55 14.91 28.01
N LYS A 157 -37.41 16.20 27.66
CA LYS A 157 -37.86 17.33 28.50
C LYS A 157 -39.36 17.28 28.79
N LYS A 158 -40.20 16.94 27.79
CA LYS A 158 -41.65 16.70 27.97
C LYS A 158 -41.97 15.48 28.86
N GLY A 159 -41.00 14.59 29.09
CA GLY A 159 -41.13 13.45 30.00
C GLY A 159 -41.15 13.82 31.50
N ASN A 160 -40.60 14.99 31.86
CA ASN A 160 -40.55 15.51 33.24
C ASN A 160 -39.96 14.51 34.26
N PHE A 161 -38.83 13.90 33.92
CA PHE A 161 -38.05 13.02 34.79
C PHE A 161 -37.05 13.79 35.65
N GLU A 162 -36.70 13.24 36.81
CA GLU A 162 -35.52 13.65 37.58
C GLU A 162 -34.26 13.15 36.88
N THR A 163 -33.18 13.94 36.82
CA THR A 163 -31.95 13.58 36.10
C THR A 163 -30.76 13.40 37.04
N VAL A 164 -29.98 12.33 36.88
CA VAL A 164 -28.72 12.09 37.62
C VAL A 164 -27.55 11.89 36.68
N ASP A 165 -26.38 12.43 37.03
CA ASP A 165 -25.16 12.25 36.26
C ASP A 165 -24.56 10.86 36.52
N ILE A 166 -24.47 10.05 35.46
CA ILE A 166 -23.88 8.69 35.53
C ILE A 166 -22.48 8.61 34.91
N THR A 167 -21.92 9.72 34.42
CA THR A 167 -20.63 9.74 33.69
C THR A 167 -19.50 9.08 34.48
N ALA A 168 -19.36 9.40 35.77
CA ALA A 168 -18.32 8.82 36.62
C ALA A 168 -18.52 7.32 36.88
N ALA A 169 -19.77 6.88 37.08
CA ALA A 169 -20.11 5.49 37.37
C ALA A 169 -19.88 4.58 36.15
N ILE A 170 -20.32 5.00 34.96
CA ILE A 170 -20.05 4.29 33.69
C ILE A 170 -18.55 4.23 33.41
N GLY A 171 -17.83 5.33 33.67
CA GLY A 171 -16.36 5.37 33.65
C GLY A 171 -15.71 4.30 34.53
N MET A 172 -16.17 4.15 35.78
CA MET A 172 -15.70 3.09 36.68
C MET A 172 -16.02 1.67 36.17
N VAL A 173 -17.19 1.44 35.57
CA VAL A 173 -17.55 0.15 34.94
C VAL A 173 -16.63 -0.17 33.76
N MET A 174 -16.30 0.81 32.93
CA MET A 174 -15.42 0.67 31.75
C MET A 174 -13.91 0.72 32.07
N SER A 175 -13.53 1.09 33.30
CA SER A 175 -12.13 1.27 33.69
C SER A 175 -11.30 -0.02 33.64
N VAL A 176 -11.84 -1.12 34.17
CA VAL A 176 -11.20 -2.46 34.21
C VAL A 176 -11.36 -3.16 32.87
N LYS A 177 -10.24 -3.44 32.20
CA LYS A 177 -10.14 -4.01 30.86
C LYS A 177 -10.11 -5.54 30.86
N ASP A 178 -10.72 -6.17 29.85
CA ASP A 178 -10.51 -7.58 29.55
C ASP A 178 -9.19 -7.83 28.77
N GLU A 179 -8.85 -9.11 28.56
CA GLU A 179 -7.56 -9.50 27.95
C GLU A 179 -7.43 -9.05 26.49
N ASN A 180 -8.54 -8.96 25.75
CA ASN A 180 -8.57 -8.48 24.37
C ASN A 180 -8.39 -6.95 24.35
N GLU A 181 -9.08 -6.22 25.23
CA GLU A 181 -8.87 -4.77 25.43
C GLU A 181 -7.40 -4.46 25.78
N VAL A 182 -6.79 -5.22 26.70
CA VAL A 182 -5.36 -5.06 27.07
C VAL A 182 -4.43 -5.40 25.89
N ALA A 183 -4.76 -6.39 25.06
CA ALA A 183 -3.97 -6.72 23.86
C ALA A 183 -4.04 -5.62 22.79
N ILE A 184 -5.19 -4.96 22.61
CA ILE A 184 -5.36 -3.81 21.72
C ILE A 184 -4.55 -2.61 22.25
N ILE A 185 -4.65 -2.30 23.55
CA ILE A 185 -3.90 -1.20 24.18
C ILE A 185 -2.38 -1.43 24.14
N LYS A 186 -1.91 -2.68 24.21
CA LYS A 186 -0.49 -3.02 23.98
C LYS A 186 -0.04 -2.70 22.55
N LYS A 187 -0.87 -2.97 21.54
CA LYS A 187 -0.58 -2.58 20.14
C LYS A 187 -0.55 -1.06 19.96
N ALA A 188 -1.54 -0.34 20.51
CA ALA A 188 -1.55 1.11 20.54
C ALA A 188 -0.27 1.68 21.19
N SER A 189 0.12 1.13 22.35
CA SER A 189 1.32 1.54 23.09
C SER A 189 2.61 1.35 22.27
N GLN A 190 2.71 0.25 21.51
CA GLN A 190 3.85 0.01 20.63
C GLN A 190 3.89 0.99 19.45
N VAL A 191 2.74 1.34 18.86
CA VAL A 191 2.67 2.39 17.81
C VAL A 191 3.09 3.75 18.37
N SER A 192 2.62 4.12 19.58
CA SER A 192 3.07 5.35 20.26
C SER A 192 4.59 5.39 20.47
N CYS A 193 5.18 4.27 20.91
CA CYS A 193 6.64 4.16 21.03
C CYS A 193 7.35 4.27 19.69
N ASP A 194 6.81 3.66 18.63
CA ASP A 194 7.45 3.63 17.32
C ASP A 194 7.36 4.97 16.59
N LEU A 195 6.23 5.69 16.68
CA LEU A 195 6.11 7.07 16.19
C LEU A 195 7.04 8.03 16.93
N PHE A 196 7.24 7.84 18.23
CA PHE A 196 8.25 8.61 18.96
C PHE A 196 9.68 8.24 18.54
N THR A 197 10.00 6.95 18.44
CA THR A 197 11.38 6.46 18.40
C THR A 197 11.95 6.30 16.99
N LYS A 198 11.11 6.11 15.95
CA LYS A 198 11.52 5.92 14.54
C LYS A 198 11.19 7.11 13.64
N TYR A 199 10.53 8.14 14.19
CA TYR A 199 10.10 9.33 13.45
C TYR A 199 10.36 10.59 14.25
N LEU A 200 9.59 10.89 15.31
CA LEU A 200 9.67 12.20 15.97
C LEU A 200 11.05 12.49 16.59
N LYS A 201 11.70 11.49 17.20
CA LYS A 201 13.05 11.66 17.74
C LYS A 201 14.07 11.89 16.61
N ASP A 202 14.00 11.09 15.55
CA ASP A 202 14.97 11.11 14.45
C ASP A 202 14.85 12.42 13.65
N GLU A 203 13.62 12.86 13.34
CA GLU A 203 13.32 14.17 12.74
C GLU A 203 13.84 15.34 13.62
N ILE A 204 13.70 15.26 14.95
CA ILE A 204 14.27 16.26 15.87
C ILE A 204 15.81 16.25 15.84
N MET A 205 16.46 15.09 15.69
CA MET A 205 17.91 15.00 15.53
C MET A 205 18.34 15.61 14.18
N ASP A 206 17.71 15.21 13.06
CA ASP A 206 17.94 15.78 11.72
C ASP A 206 17.69 17.29 11.64
N ILE A 207 16.93 17.86 12.58
CA ILE A 207 16.69 19.31 12.73
C ILE A 207 17.80 20.00 13.52
N ILE A 208 18.28 19.38 14.60
CA ILE A 208 19.38 19.88 15.44
C ILE A 208 20.69 19.84 14.66
N ASP A 209 21.03 18.68 14.08
CA ASP A 209 22.30 18.41 13.38
C ASP A 209 22.49 19.29 12.12
N ALA A 210 21.43 19.97 11.67
CA ALA A 210 21.43 20.83 10.49
C ALA A 210 20.99 22.28 10.77
N ASP A 211 20.94 22.72 12.04
CA ASP A 211 20.47 24.06 12.50
C ASP A 211 19.15 24.52 11.84
N LYS A 212 18.19 23.60 11.65
CA LYS A 212 16.94 23.88 10.94
C LYS A 212 15.94 24.58 11.85
N LYS A 213 15.36 25.68 11.36
CA LYS A 213 14.29 26.43 12.06
C LYS A 213 12.92 25.88 11.68
N VAL A 214 12.50 24.82 12.37
CA VAL A 214 11.20 24.16 12.20
C VAL A 214 10.28 24.50 13.36
N ARG A 215 8.98 24.73 13.10
CA ARG A 215 7.98 25.06 14.11
C ARG A 215 7.40 23.83 14.80
N HIS A 216 6.95 23.98 16.05
CA HIS A 216 6.29 22.89 16.78
C HIS A 216 5.02 22.38 16.07
N ASP A 217 4.19 23.26 15.50
CA ASP A 217 3.00 22.88 14.72
C ASP A 217 3.34 21.98 13.52
N LYS A 218 4.43 22.29 12.78
CA LYS A 218 4.88 21.49 11.64
C LYS A 218 5.39 20.11 12.05
N LEU A 219 6.09 20.01 13.20
CA LEU A 219 6.47 18.72 13.79
C LEU A 219 5.26 17.89 14.22
N ALA A 220 4.22 18.52 14.79
CA ALA A 220 3.01 17.84 15.19
C ALA A 220 2.29 17.18 14.00
N SER A 221 2.10 17.94 12.92
CA SER A 221 1.53 17.41 11.68
C SER A 221 2.44 16.44 10.94
N GLY A 222 3.75 16.42 11.24
CA GLY A 222 4.66 15.34 10.87
C GLY A 222 4.29 14.01 11.54
N VAL A 223 3.99 14.01 12.85
CA VAL A 223 3.58 12.79 13.58
C VAL A 223 2.22 12.28 13.11
N GLU A 224 1.26 13.20 12.90
CA GLU A 224 -0.04 12.91 12.26
C GLU A 224 0.14 12.37 10.83
N SER A 225 1.21 12.77 10.15
CA SER A 225 1.56 12.25 8.83
C SER A 225 2.18 10.85 8.87
N ALA A 226 2.94 10.54 9.93
CA ALA A 226 3.68 9.29 10.10
C ALA A 226 2.81 8.12 10.60
N ILE A 227 1.70 8.36 11.32
CA ILE A 227 0.78 7.29 11.75
C ILE A 227 0.05 6.60 10.57
N ALA A 228 -0.04 7.27 9.42
CA ALA A 228 -0.56 6.68 8.18
C ALA A 228 0.48 5.84 7.40
N ASP A 229 1.77 5.97 7.70
CA ASP A 229 2.86 5.33 6.96
C ASP A 229 3.33 4.02 7.64
N LYS A 230 3.17 2.92 6.89
CA LYS A 230 3.56 1.55 7.25
C LYS A 230 5.04 1.41 7.62
N LYS A 231 5.92 2.30 7.14
CA LYS A 231 7.34 2.38 7.56
C LYS A 231 7.47 2.51 9.08
N TYR A 232 6.64 3.33 9.72
CA TYR A 232 6.74 3.61 11.14
C TYR A 232 5.86 2.67 11.98
N ILE A 233 4.61 2.44 11.54
CA ILE A 233 3.62 1.61 12.26
C ILE A 233 3.76 0.09 12.04
N GLY A 234 4.56 -0.34 11.06
CA GLY A 234 4.78 -1.75 10.73
C GLY A 234 3.57 -2.42 10.05
N SER A 235 3.25 -3.65 10.46
CA SER A 235 2.19 -4.48 9.87
C SER A 235 0.77 -4.20 10.40
N ILE A 236 0.55 -3.03 11.01
CA ILE A 236 -0.77 -2.61 11.48
C ILE A 236 -1.49 -1.89 10.34
N ASP A 237 -2.80 -2.11 10.26
CA ASP A 237 -3.70 -1.46 9.31
C ASP A 237 -3.89 0.04 9.67
N PRO A 238 -3.49 0.98 8.78
CA PRO A 238 -3.67 2.42 9.04
C PRO A 238 -5.13 2.81 9.29
N SER A 239 -6.10 2.13 8.66
CA SER A 239 -7.53 2.44 8.82
C SER A 239 -8.09 2.09 10.21
N GLN A 240 -7.29 1.43 11.05
CA GLN A 240 -7.61 1.08 12.43
C GLN A 240 -6.79 1.90 13.44
N LEU A 241 -6.01 2.88 12.97
CA LEU A 241 -5.20 3.80 13.75
C LEU A 241 -5.69 5.24 13.62
N ASP A 242 -5.56 5.97 14.71
CA ASP A 242 -5.93 7.37 14.88
C ASP A 242 -5.01 8.01 15.92
N MET A 243 -4.93 9.35 15.97
CA MET A 243 -4.19 10.05 17.03
C MET A 243 -5.11 10.28 18.24
N CYS A 244 -4.60 10.07 19.45
CA CYS A 244 -5.37 10.37 20.66
C CYS A 244 -5.56 11.88 20.89
N TYR A 245 -4.66 12.68 20.32
CA TYR A 245 -4.66 14.14 20.31
C TYR A 245 -3.54 14.59 19.35
N PRO A 246 -3.63 15.78 18.73
CA PRO A 246 -2.54 16.36 17.95
C PRO A 246 -1.23 16.38 18.74
N ALA A 247 -0.13 15.87 18.16
CA ALA A 247 1.11 15.67 18.92
C ALA A 247 1.62 17.00 19.53
N ILE A 248 2.06 16.94 20.79
CA ILE A 248 2.42 18.14 21.57
C ILE A 248 3.94 18.20 21.71
N ILE A 249 4.57 19.12 20.98
CA ILE A 249 5.99 19.47 21.08
C ILE A 249 6.09 20.86 21.73
N GLN A 250 6.93 21.00 22.74
CA GLN A 250 7.14 22.26 23.49
C GLN A 250 8.63 22.45 23.82
N SER A 251 9.16 23.65 23.58
CA SER A 251 10.53 24.05 23.90
C SER A 251 10.63 25.57 24.10
N GLY A 252 11.84 26.10 24.37
CA GLY A 252 12.12 27.55 24.29
C GLY A 252 11.36 28.40 25.32
N GLY A 253 11.20 27.88 26.54
CA GLY A 253 10.54 28.60 27.64
C GLY A 253 9.02 28.47 27.68
N ASN A 254 8.35 28.11 26.56
CA ASN A 254 6.90 28.00 26.51
C ASN A 254 6.42 26.56 26.77
N TYR A 255 6.15 26.23 28.03
CA TYR A 255 5.70 24.90 28.44
C TYR A 255 4.33 24.93 29.12
N SER A 256 3.45 24.03 28.68
CA SER A 256 2.11 23.82 29.22
C SER A 256 1.88 22.31 29.34
N LEU A 257 2.28 21.74 30.49
CA LEU A 257 2.25 20.30 30.78
C LEU A 257 0.82 19.76 30.99
N LYS A 258 0.04 19.73 29.90
CA LYS A 258 -1.35 19.26 29.85
C LYS A 258 -1.64 18.71 28.45
N PHE A 259 -2.39 17.62 28.36
CA PHE A 259 -2.86 17.02 27.08
C PHE A 259 -4.04 17.78 26.43
N SER A 260 -4.13 19.08 26.70
CA SER A 260 -5.06 20.05 26.09
C SER A 260 -4.32 21.35 25.71
N ALA A 261 -2.99 21.26 25.60
CA ALA A 261 -2.20 22.21 24.83
C ALA A 261 -2.14 21.71 23.39
N SER A 262 -2.09 22.62 22.42
CA SER A 262 -1.57 22.30 21.09
C SER A 262 -0.06 22.49 21.08
N SER A 263 0.61 21.95 20.07
CA SER A 263 1.88 22.53 19.62
C SER A 263 1.63 23.98 19.15
N ASP A 264 2.61 24.86 19.34
CA ASP A 264 2.49 26.28 18.98
C ASP A 264 3.22 26.61 17.65
N LYS A 265 3.21 27.89 17.27
CA LYS A 265 3.87 28.38 16.06
C LYS A 265 5.29 28.92 16.30
N ASN A 266 5.88 28.68 17.47
CA ASN A 266 7.27 29.00 17.73
C ASN A 266 8.19 27.96 17.07
N ASN A 267 9.42 28.36 16.76
CA ASN A 267 10.46 27.45 16.29
C ASN A 267 10.95 26.57 17.45
N LEU A 268 11.37 25.35 17.11
CA LEU A 268 12.03 24.43 18.02
C LEU A 268 13.32 25.08 18.56
N HIS A 269 13.50 25.01 19.87
CA HIS A 269 14.67 25.50 20.58
C HIS A 269 15.51 24.33 21.08
N PHE A 270 16.82 24.39 20.81
CA PHE A 270 17.76 23.31 21.09
C PHE A 270 18.25 23.33 22.55
N GLY A 271 17.31 23.12 23.47
CA GLY A 271 17.57 22.99 24.90
C GLY A 271 16.78 21.83 25.47
N VAL A 272 15.61 22.10 26.08
CA VAL A 272 14.75 21.09 26.69
C VAL A 272 13.47 20.96 25.87
N ILE A 273 13.27 19.83 25.21
CA ILE A 273 12.19 19.60 24.25
C ILE A 273 11.23 18.54 24.81
N VAL A 274 10.02 18.93 25.20
CA VAL A 274 8.98 18.03 25.68
C VAL A 274 8.14 17.54 24.50
N CYS A 275 8.05 16.23 24.31
CA CYS A 275 7.28 15.57 23.26
C CYS A 275 6.22 14.64 23.85
N SER A 276 4.95 14.88 23.54
CA SER A 276 3.80 14.02 23.91
C SER A 276 3.14 13.45 22.66
N VAL A 277 3.03 12.12 22.59
CA VAL A 277 2.45 11.37 21.47
C VAL A 277 1.50 10.31 22.02
N GLY A 278 0.39 10.07 21.33
CA GLY A 278 -0.53 9.00 21.69
C GLY A 278 -1.26 8.46 20.47
N ALA A 279 -1.05 7.18 20.16
CA ALA A 279 -1.78 6.46 19.12
C ALA A 279 -3.00 5.74 19.72
N ARG A 280 -4.11 5.76 18.97
CA ARG A 280 -5.38 5.11 19.26
C ARG A 280 -5.53 3.95 18.27
N TYR A 281 -5.63 2.71 18.73
CA TYR A 281 -5.80 1.53 17.87
C TYR A 281 -7.14 0.85 18.17
N LYS A 282 -7.96 0.62 17.13
CA LYS A 282 -9.36 0.14 17.27
C LYS A 282 -10.14 0.92 18.34
N SER A 283 -10.02 2.24 18.31
CA SER A 283 -10.58 3.20 19.27
C SER A 283 -10.01 3.17 20.70
N TYR A 284 -9.11 2.23 21.07
CA TYR A 284 -8.44 2.23 22.38
C TYR A 284 -7.15 3.04 22.37
N CYS A 285 -7.02 3.93 23.35
CA CYS A 285 -5.97 4.93 23.45
C CYS A 285 -4.70 4.40 24.12
N SER A 286 -3.58 5.03 23.77
CA SER A 286 -2.31 4.91 24.48
C SER A 286 -1.60 6.26 24.52
N ASN A 287 -0.59 6.39 25.39
CA ASN A 287 0.16 7.62 25.57
C ASN A 287 1.62 7.37 25.91
N ILE A 288 2.50 8.22 25.37
CA ILE A 288 3.89 8.39 25.79
C ILE A 288 4.21 9.89 25.91
N VAL A 289 5.00 10.25 26.91
CA VAL A 289 5.66 11.56 26.98
C VAL A 289 7.13 11.35 27.30
N ARG A 290 8.00 12.07 26.57
CA ARG A 290 9.44 12.10 26.77
C ARG A 290 9.91 13.54 26.75
N THR A 291 11.00 13.82 27.46
CA THR A 291 11.74 15.07 27.30
C THR A 291 13.10 14.75 26.72
N LEU A 292 13.42 15.33 25.55
CA LEU A 292 14.75 15.32 24.97
C LEU A 292 15.56 16.50 25.52
N LEU A 293 16.86 16.29 25.69
CA LEU A 293 17.77 17.24 26.32
C LEU A 293 18.97 17.48 25.40
N VAL A 294 19.05 18.65 24.77
CA VAL A 294 20.19 19.05 23.91
C VAL A 294 21.22 19.80 24.76
N ASN A 295 22.48 19.38 24.67
CA ASN A 295 23.64 19.91 25.42
C ASN A 295 23.33 20.31 26.89
N PRO A 296 22.68 19.46 27.70
CA PRO A 296 22.17 19.88 29.01
C PRO A 296 23.28 19.96 30.06
N THR A 297 23.21 21.02 30.87
CA THR A 297 24.10 21.25 32.02
C THR A 297 23.97 20.14 33.07
N SER A 298 24.94 19.99 33.96
CA SER A 298 24.87 18.97 35.03
C SER A 298 23.66 19.17 35.96
N GLU A 299 23.27 20.43 36.26
CA GLU A 299 22.05 20.73 37.01
C GLU A 299 20.80 20.21 36.26
N ILE A 300 20.72 20.41 34.94
CA ILE A 300 19.61 19.89 34.11
C ILE A 300 19.62 18.34 34.07
N LYS A 301 20.79 17.72 33.90
CA LYS A 301 20.96 16.25 33.91
C LYS A 301 20.48 15.64 35.25
N ASP A 302 20.90 16.17 36.40
CA ASP A 302 20.52 15.70 37.74
C ASP A 302 19.05 16.00 38.10
N ASN A 303 18.48 17.07 37.54
CA ASN A 303 17.07 17.40 37.73
C ASN A 303 16.15 16.46 36.93
N TYR A 304 16.60 15.98 35.76
CA TYR A 304 15.86 14.99 34.96
C TYR A 304 15.96 13.57 35.57
N VAL A 305 17.10 13.21 36.17
CA VAL A 305 17.26 11.94 36.90
C VAL A 305 16.27 11.85 38.06
N PHE A 306 16.13 12.90 38.87
CA PHE A 306 15.12 12.96 39.94
C PHE A 306 13.69 12.70 39.41
N LEU A 307 13.32 13.24 38.24
CA LEU A 307 12.00 13.00 37.67
C LEU A 307 11.80 11.54 37.24
N CYS A 308 12.87 10.89 36.75
CA CYS A 308 12.84 9.45 36.45
C CYS A 308 12.63 8.62 37.72
N ASP A 309 13.33 8.94 38.81
CA ASP A 309 13.22 8.21 40.08
C ASP A 309 11.84 8.41 40.73
N LEU A 310 11.28 9.62 40.65
CA LEU A 310 9.90 9.91 41.07
C LEU A 310 8.88 9.14 40.21
N PHE A 311 9.08 9.01 38.90
CA PHE A 311 8.23 8.17 38.05
C PHE A 311 8.28 6.70 38.51
N GLU A 312 9.47 6.12 38.68
CA GLU A 312 9.61 4.71 39.07
C GLU A 312 9.07 4.48 40.49
N LYS A 313 9.23 5.43 41.41
CA LYS A 313 8.56 5.42 42.71
C LYS A 313 7.04 5.31 42.57
N LEU A 314 6.41 6.14 41.73
CA LEU A 314 4.97 6.07 41.47
C LEU A 314 4.56 4.72 40.85
N LEU A 315 5.36 4.18 39.92
CA LEU A 315 5.13 2.87 39.29
C LEU A 315 5.14 1.72 40.32
N THR A 316 5.99 1.78 41.35
CA THR A 316 6.01 0.77 42.44
C THR A 316 4.81 0.85 43.37
N VAL A 317 4.22 2.04 43.56
CA VAL A 317 3.09 2.26 44.50
C VAL A 317 1.74 2.04 43.81
N LEU A 318 1.65 2.23 42.48
CA LEU A 318 0.43 1.98 41.71
C LEU A 318 0.17 0.46 41.55
N GLN A 319 -0.55 -0.11 42.51
CA GLN A 319 -0.96 -1.52 42.55
C GLN A 319 -2.46 -1.65 42.87
N ALA A 320 -3.09 -2.76 42.50
CA ALA A 320 -4.50 -3.00 42.82
C ALA A 320 -4.75 -2.95 44.34
N GLY A 321 -5.76 -2.18 44.75
CA GLY A 321 -6.12 -1.91 46.15
C GLY A 321 -5.59 -0.57 46.70
N THR A 322 -4.54 0.01 46.10
CA THR A 322 -3.99 1.31 46.53
C THR A 322 -4.91 2.45 46.09
N LYS A 323 -5.24 3.41 46.97
CA LYS A 323 -6.04 4.57 46.58
C LYS A 323 -5.24 5.54 45.72
N LEU A 324 -5.89 6.17 44.74
CA LEU A 324 -5.23 7.10 43.83
C LEU A 324 -4.72 8.38 44.55
N CYS A 325 -5.34 8.79 45.67
CA CYS A 325 -4.82 9.81 46.57
C CYS A 325 -3.54 9.38 47.32
N ASP A 326 -3.43 8.09 47.68
CA ASP A 326 -2.27 7.55 48.42
C ASP A 326 -1.07 7.39 47.48
N VAL A 327 -1.31 7.01 46.21
CA VAL A 327 -0.29 7.05 45.13
C VAL A 327 0.22 8.48 44.93
N TYR A 328 -0.68 9.48 44.93
CA TYR A 328 -0.30 10.89 44.79
C TYR A 328 0.54 11.38 45.97
N GLU A 329 0.11 11.18 47.22
CA GLU A 329 0.88 11.63 48.39
C GLU A 329 2.22 10.89 48.52
N ALA A 330 2.34 9.63 48.06
CA ALA A 330 3.61 8.92 48.01
C ALA A 330 4.63 9.57 47.06
N GLY A 331 4.18 10.11 45.91
CA GLY A 331 5.04 10.88 45.00
C GLY A 331 5.42 12.26 45.56
N VAL A 332 4.45 12.96 46.14
CA VAL A 332 4.69 14.27 46.79
C VAL A 332 5.62 14.11 48.01
N SER A 333 5.49 13.04 48.79
CA SER A 333 6.38 12.73 49.92
C SER A 333 7.80 12.44 49.45
N PHE A 334 7.97 11.63 48.38
CA PHE A 334 9.28 11.39 47.79
C PHE A 334 9.97 12.68 47.32
N ALA A 335 9.22 13.61 46.72
CA ALA A 335 9.73 14.93 46.35
C ALA A 335 10.15 15.75 47.58
N LYS A 336 9.29 15.84 48.62
CA LYS A 336 9.59 16.49 49.92
C LYS A 336 10.84 15.91 50.60
N GLU A 337 11.11 14.61 50.42
CA GLU A 337 12.26 13.91 51.03
C GLU A 337 13.58 14.11 50.26
N THR A 338 13.53 14.35 48.95
CA THR A 338 14.73 14.29 48.08
C THR A 338 15.08 15.60 47.37
N LYS A 339 14.10 16.38 46.91
CA LYS A 339 14.27 17.75 46.37
C LYS A 339 13.07 18.62 46.79
N PRO A 340 13.07 19.15 48.04
CA PRO A 340 11.93 19.91 48.58
C PRO A 340 11.50 21.10 47.72
N ASP A 341 12.46 21.81 47.13
CA ASP A 341 12.24 23.00 46.32
C ASP A 341 11.44 22.72 45.04
N PHE A 342 11.34 21.46 44.61
CA PHE A 342 10.62 21.05 43.41
C PHE A 342 9.14 20.74 43.64
N VAL A 343 8.68 20.71 44.90
CA VAL A 343 7.29 20.36 45.24
C VAL A 343 6.28 21.32 44.61
N ASP A 344 6.57 22.64 44.59
CA ASP A 344 5.69 23.64 43.98
C ASP A 344 5.76 23.67 42.44
N HIS A 345 6.77 23.04 41.84
CA HIS A 345 6.93 22.90 40.39
C HIS A 345 6.22 21.67 39.81
N LEU A 346 5.73 20.74 40.65
CA LEU A 346 5.12 19.48 40.22
C LEU A 346 3.78 19.65 39.49
N THR A 347 3.49 18.72 38.58
CA THR A 347 2.15 18.60 37.98
C THR A 347 1.07 18.33 39.04
N LYS A 348 -0.07 19.04 38.95
CA LYS A 348 -1.18 19.01 39.94
C LYS A 348 -1.89 17.65 40.10
N ASN A 349 -1.51 16.67 39.30
CA ASN A 349 -1.90 15.26 39.33
C ASN A 349 -0.76 14.46 38.67
N PHE A 350 -0.71 13.15 38.90
CA PHE A 350 0.26 12.26 38.26
C PHE A 350 -0.35 11.34 37.21
N GLY A 351 -1.41 11.80 36.53
CA GLY A 351 -2.06 11.07 35.45
C GLY A 351 -3.46 10.56 35.77
N PHE A 352 -3.97 9.66 34.92
CA PHE A 352 -5.37 9.26 34.88
C PHE A 352 -5.58 7.89 34.24
N ALA A 353 -6.70 7.23 34.55
CA ALA A 353 -7.09 6.01 33.84
C ALA A 353 -7.45 6.31 32.37
N MET A 354 -7.22 5.32 31.50
CA MET A 354 -7.34 5.43 30.04
C MET A 354 -8.02 4.18 29.44
N GLY A 355 -8.58 4.30 28.25
CA GLY A 355 -9.29 3.22 27.56
C GLY A 355 -9.74 3.65 26.17
N ILE A 356 -11.03 3.48 25.87
CA ILE A 356 -11.64 4.02 24.63
C ILE A 356 -11.60 5.55 24.64
N GLU A 357 -11.78 6.14 25.82
CA GLU A 357 -11.46 7.53 26.10
C GLU A 357 -9.99 7.69 26.50
N PHE A 358 -9.36 8.76 26.03
CA PHE A 358 -7.99 9.09 26.41
C PHE A 358 -7.83 9.38 27.91
N ARG A 359 -8.82 10.05 28.52
CA ARG A 359 -8.75 10.51 29.91
C ARG A 359 -10.05 10.28 30.67
N GLU A 360 -10.05 9.32 31.59
CA GLU A 360 -11.11 9.22 32.59
C GLU A 360 -10.91 10.27 33.69
N SER A 361 -11.88 11.18 33.82
CA SER A 361 -11.86 12.28 34.77
C SER A 361 -12.16 11.85 36.22
N SER A 362 -12.88 10.74 36.42
CA SER A 362 -13.18 10.19 37.76
C SER A 362 -12.01 9.42 38.40
N LEU A 363 -11.01 9.03 37.61
CA LEU A 363 -9.88 8.18 38.02
C LEU A 363 -8.52 8.89 37.82
N LEU A 364 -8.41 10.10 38.35
CA LEU A 364 -7.17 10.90 38.40
C LEU A 364 -6.28 10.49 39.57
N ILE A 365 -4.97 10.36 39.35
CA ILE A 365 -3.96 10.23 40.42
C ILE A 365 -3.75 11.61 41.05
N ALA A 366 -4.60 11.95 42.00
CA ALA A 366 -4.76 13.29 42.56
C ALA A 366 -5.20 13.23 44.03
N PRO A 367 -4.92 14.25 44.86
CA PRO A 367 -5.04 14.17 46.33
C PRO A 367 -6.49 14.06 46.84
N LYS A 368 -7.50 14.18 45.98
CA LYS A 368 -8.92 14.03 46.33
C LYS A 368 -9.54 12.70 45.87
N THR A 369 -8.81 11.88 45.12
CA THR A 369 -9.36 10.66 44.50
C THR A 369 -9.23 9.46 45.43
N THR A 370 -10.23 9.24 46.30
CA THR A 370 -10.22 8.16 47.30
C THR A 370 -10.44 6.76 46.74
N THR A 371 -10.78 6.64 45.45
CA THR A 371 -11.03 5.37 44.76
C THR A 371 -9.77 4.49 44.72
N PRO A 372 -9.85 3.18 45.01
CA PRO A 372 -8.75 2.25 44.82
C PRO A 372 -8.50 1.94 43.34
N ALA A 373 -7.24 1.86 42.94
CA ALA A 373 -6.85 1.27 41.67
C ALA A 373 -7.27 -0.21 41.64
N ARG A 374 -7.77 -0.69 40.50
CA ARG A 374 -8.22 -2.08 40.31
C ARG A 374 -7.33 -2.79 39.28
N LYS A 375 -7.14 -4.11 39.46
CA LYS A 375 -6.44 -4.99 38.50
C LYS A 375 -7.00 -4.78 37.08
N ASN A 376 -6.13 -4.80 36.07
CA ASN A 376 -6.46 -4.54 34.67
C ASN A 376 -7.06 -3.15 34.37
N GLN A 377 -6.96 -2.17 35.28
CA GLN A 377 -7.05 -0.77 34.85
C GLN A 377 -5.77 -0.39 34.10
N ILE A 378 -5.92 0.46 33.08
CA ILE A 378 -4.81 1.11 32.37
C ILE A 378 -4.77 2.56 32.81
N TYR A 379 -3.58 3.08 33.10
CA TYR A 379 -3.34 4.50 33.37
C TYR A 379 -2.35 5.08 32.36
N ASN A 380 -2.60 6.32 31.96
CA ASN A 380 -1.56 7.22 31.51
C ASN A 380 -0.91 7.77 32.79
N LEU A 381 0.15 7.11 33.28
CA LEU A 381 0.94 7.57 34.42
C LEU A 381 1.91 8.64 33.91
N ASN A 382 1.87 9.85 34.46
CA ASN A 382 2.73 10.93 34.02
C ASN A 382 3.12 11.86 35.18
N VAL A 383 4.32 12.43 35.11
CA VAL A 383 4.84 13.37 36.11
C VAL A 383 5.74 14.38 35.43
N GLY A 384 5.65 15.64 35.85
CA GLY A 384 6.44 16.73 35.28
C GLY A 384 6.75 17.82 36.28
N LEU A 385 7.71 18.67 35.89
CA LEU A 385 8.19 19.84 36.60
C LEU A 385 8.12 21.03 35.64
N ALA A 386 7.43 22.11 36.00
CA ALA A 386 7.21 23.26 35.13
C ALA A 386 7.81 24.54 35.71
N GLY A 387 8.39 25.40 34.85
CA GLY A 387 8.90 26.70 35.26
C GLY A 387 10.23 26.64 36.04
N LEU A 388 11.07 25.65 35.74
CA LEU A 388 12.43 25.57 36.30
C LEU A 388 13.33 26.61 35.62
N ALA A 389 14.24 27.24 36.36
CA ALA A 389 15.09 28.31 35.83
C ALA A 389 16.49 27.79 35.49
N ASN A 390 16.95 28.04 34.26
CA ASN A 390 18.33 27.81 33.85
C ASN A 390 19.12 29.12 33.99
N LYS A 391 20.16 29.12 34.83
CA LYS A 391 21.02 30.28 35.10
C LYS A 391 22.14 30.45 34.08
N GLU A 392 22.45 29.40 33.33
CA GLU A 392 23.58 29.31 32.40
C GLU A 392 23.16 29.58 30.94
N ALA A 393 21.85 29.73 30.67
CA ALA A 393 21.31 30.10 29.37
C ALA A 393 21.66 31.54 28.95
N SER A 394 22.34 31.66 27.81
CA SER A 394 22.76 32.94 27.21
C SER A 394 21.58 33.67 26.55
N ASP A 395 20.78 32.93 25.79
CA ASP A 395 19.55 33.36 25.10
C ASP A 395 18.38 33.56 26.08
N LYS A 396 17.22 34.04 25.61
CA LYS A 396 16.07 34.31 26.49
C LYS A 396 15.20 33.06 26.66
N GLU A 397 15.11 32.26 25.61
CA GLU A 397 14.22 31.12 25.44
C GLU A 397 14.67 29.93 26.32
N GLY A 398 15.98 29.71 26.44
CA GLY A 398 16.58 28.68 27.30
C GLY A 398 16.57 28.97 28.81
N LYS A 399 16.22 30.20 29.25
CA LYS A 399 16.25 30.61 30.67
C LYS A 399 15.16 29.97 31.53
N THR A 400 14.14 29.40 30.92
CA THR A 400 13.09 28.63 31.62
C THR A 400 12.88 27.33 30.90
N TYR A 401 12.76 26.23 31.66
CA TYR A 401 12.57 24.90 31.11
C TYR A 401 11.51 24.12 31.92
N ALA A 402 11.03 23.03 31.32
CA ALA A 402 10.14 22.09 31.97
C ALA A 402 10.48 20.66 31.55
N PHE A 403 10.20 19.70 32.43
CA PHE A 403 10.33 18.29 32.14
C PHE A 403 8.96 17.61 32.24
N PHE A 404 8.69 16.65 31.36
CA PHE A 404 7.50 15.82 31.44
C PHE A 404 7.83 14.39 30.97
N ILE A 405 7.49 13.41 31.79
CA ILE A 405 7.64 11.98 31.51
C ILE A 405 6.27 11.34 31.68
N GLY A 406 5.88 10.48 30.74
CA GLY A 406 4.58 9.83 30.74
C GLY A 406 4.61 8.51 29.99
N ASP A 407 3.85 7.54 30.47
CA ASP A 407 3.84 6.18 29.97
C ASP A 407 2.46 5.53 30.15
N THR A 408 2.14 4.58 29.28
CA THR A 408 0.96 3.73 29.45
C THR A 408 1.31 2.55 30.36
N VAL A 409 0.58 2.41 31.47
CA VAL A 409 0.84 1.39 32.50
C VAL A 409 -0.40 0.55 32.81
N LEU A 410 -0.18 -0.72 33.13
CA LEU A 410 -1.20 -1.72 33.47
C LEU A 410 -1.14 -2.06 34.96
N VAL A 411 -2.23 -1.83 35.69
CA VAL A 411 -2.32 -2.12 37.13
C VAL A 411 -2.36 -3.62 37.37
N ASN A 412 -1.30 -4.11 38.02
CA ASN A 412 -1.16 -5.50 38.43
C ASN A 412 -1.79 -5.75 39.81
N GLU A 413 -1.94 -7.02 40.15
CA GLU A 413 -2.40 -7.50 41.45
C GLU A 413 -1.18 -7.97 42.28
N ASN A 414 -1.01 -7.41 43.48
CA ASN A 414 0.11 -7.69 44.40
C ASN A 414 1.52 -7.47 43.80
N ALA A 415 1.63 -6.61 42.78
CA ALA A 415 2.89 -6.24 42.13
C ALA A 415 2.83 -4.81 41.56
N PRO A 416 3.98 -4.11 41.38
CA PRO A 416 4.08 -2.85 40.64
C PRO A 416 3.39 -2.90 39.28
N ALA A 417 2.91 -1.75 38.78
CA ALA A 417 2.25 -1.68 37.48
C ALA A 417 3.21 -2.04 36.32
N THR A 418 2.70 -2.75 35.30
CA THR A 418 3.48 -3.12 34.11
C THR A 418 3.59 -1.95 33.15
N LEU A 419 4.81 -1.59 32.74
CA LEU A 419 5.07 -0.59 31.71
C LEU A 419 4.74 -1.14 30.31
N LEU A 420 3.79 -0.53 29.58
CA LEU A 420 3.43 -0.97 28.22
C LEU A 420 4.20 -0.19 27.12
N THR A 421 4.72 0.99 27.43
CA THR A 421 5.53 1.85 26.54
C THR A 421 7.04 1.71 26.76
N ALA A 422 7.49 0.51 27.16
CA ALA A 422 8.88 0.25 27.58
C ALA A 422 9.93 0.29 26.45
N SER A 423 9.51 0.18 25.18
CA SER A 423 10.39 0.21 24.00
C SER A 423 11.07 1.57 23.80
N ALA A 424 10.36 2.68 24.06
CA ALA A 424 10.91 4.03 24.00
C ALA A 424 11.61 4.41 25.32
N LYS A 425 12.94 4.25 25.37
CA LYS A 425 13.74 4.44 26.59
C LYS A 425 13.70 5.87 27.14
N LYS A 426 13.39 6.04 28.44
CA LYS A 426 13.31 7.35 29.13
C LYS A 426 14.51 7.75 29.98
N LYS A 427 15.48 6.85 30.21
CA LYS A 427 16.69 7.15 31.02
C LYS A 427 17.51 8.28 30.38
N GLN A 428 18.13 9.13 31.19
CA GLN A 428 18.93 10.30 30.76
C GLN A 428 19.83 10.02 29.54
N LYS A 429 20.67 8.96 29.58
CA LYS A 429 21.56 8.55 28.47
C LYS A 429 20.87 8.19 27.13
N SER A 430 19.55 8.05 27.09
CA SER A 430 18.79 7.70 25.87
C SER A 430 18.05 8.90 25.25
N VAL A 431 17.90 9.98 26.02
CA VAL A 431 17.16 11.20 25.67
C VAL A 431 18.05 12.45 25.65
N THR A 432 19.29 12.33 26.12
CA THR A 432 20.31 13.36 25.94
C THR A 432 20.86 13.29 24.52
N LEU A 433 20.99 14.45 23.88
CA LEU A 433 21.64 14.67 22.60
C LEU A 433 22.83 15.60 22.90
N GLU A 434 24.03 15.16 22.56
CA GLU A 434 25.28 15.91 22.78
C GLU A 434 25.85 16.24 21.40
N VAL A 435 25.62 17.47 20.94
CA VAL A 435 26.10 18.01 19.68
C VAL A 435 27.56 18.43 19.88
N LYS A 436 28.46 17.94 19.03
CA LYS A 436 29.84 18.42 18.95
C LYS A 436 29.88 19.72 18.17
N ASP A 437 30.38 20.79 18.77
CA ASP A 437 30.73 22.00 18.02
C ASP A 437 32.05 21.79 17.26
N GLU A 438 32.14 22.25 16.01
CA GLU A 438 33.35 22.19 15.15
C GLU A 438 34.58 22.95 15.72
N ASN A 439 34.47 23.56 16.91
CA ASN A 439 35.56 24.23 17.61
C ASN A 439 36.20 23.35 18.70
N ASP A 440 35.54 22.27 19.15
CA ASP A 440 36.01 21.40 20.24
C ASP A 440 36.85 20.21 19.74
N GLU A 441 37.18 20.17 18.44
CA GLU A 441 38.05 19.13 17.84
C GLU A 441 39.56 19.36 18.08
N GLU A 442 39.97 20.45 18.75
CA GLU A 442 41.40 20.73 19.04
C GLU A 442 41.93 20.15 20.38
N GLU A 443 41.11 19.54 21.26
CA GLU A 443 41.60 18.99 22.55
C GLU A 443 41.55 17.44 22.70
N ASP A 444 40.80 16.70 21.86
CA ASP A 444 40.50 15.26 22.08
C ASP A 444 41.25 14.26 21.15
N GLU A 445 42.20 14.72 20.31
CA GLU A 445 43.01 13.85 19.41
C GLU A 445 44.49 13.64 19.83
N GLU A 446 44.91 14.00 21.06
CA GLU A 446 46.31 13.80 21.52
C GLU A 446 46.68 12.34 21.92
N GLU A 447 45.87 11.30 21.63
CA GLU A 447 46.26 9.91 21.93
C GLU A 447 45.85 8.82 20.91
N GLU A 448 46.33 8.87 19.66
CA GLU A 448 47.06 7.72 19.04
C GLU A 448 47.80 8.00 17.70
N ASN A 449 48.77 7.12 17.37
CA ASN A 449 49.43 6.92 16.07
C ASN A 449 50.22 8.06 15.39
N LYS A 450 51.54 8.08 15.68
CA LYS A 450 52.59 8.69 14.85
C LYS A 450 52.92 7.78 13.66
N GLU A 451 53.11 8.32 12.44
CA GLU A 451 54.46 8.42 11.80
C GLU A 451 54.50 8.98 10.35
N ASN A 452 55.58 9.72 10.05
CA ASN A 452 56.23 9.92 8.73
C ASN A 452 55.59 10.72 7.55
N LYS A 453 55.68 12.07 7.67
CA LYS A 453 56.42 13.01 6.76
C LYS A 453 55.95 13.27 5.29
N PRO A 454 56.41 14.37 4.63
CA PRO A 454 57.13 15.57 5.11
C PRO A 454 56.43 16.93 4.77
N LYS A 455 57.02 18.07 5.21
CA LYS A 455 56.56 19.46 4.97
C LYS A 455 57.39 20.22 3.93
N GLN A 456 56.78 21.25 3.32
CA GLN A 456 57.35 22.55 2.91
C GLN A 456 56.17 23.56 2.85
N ASP A 457 56.12 24.62 3.66
CA ASP A 457 56.73 25.96 3.48
C ASP A 457 56.04 26.79 2.36
N ALA A 458 55.60 28.05 2.52
CA ALA A 458 55.79 29.07 3.57
C ALA A 458 54.57 30.05 3.67
N PRO A 459 54.50 31.00 4.64
CA PRO A 459 53.23 31.67 5.02
C PRO A 459 52.99 33.09 4.48
N ILE A 460 51.72 33.54 4.46
CA ILE A 460 51.32 34.96 4.40
C ILE A 460 50.21 35.26 5.42
N THR A 461 50.30 36.41 6.10
CA THR A 461 49.38 36.87 7.14
C THR A 461 48.22 37.71 6.61
N GLY A 462 47.01 37.56 7.15
CA GLY A 462 45.87 38.44 6.81
C GLY A 462 44.70 38.38 7.81
N ARG A 463 44.70 39.25 8.84
CA ARG A 463 43.58 39.36 9.80
C ARG A 463 42.38 40.11 9.21
N GLY A 464 41.20 39.52 9.34
CA GLY A 464 39.94 40.24 9.55
C GLY A 464 39.12 40.65 8.32
N LYS A 465 38.10 39.83 7.98
CA LYS A 465 36.74 40.23 7.52
C LYS A 465 35.89 38.99 7.19
N ARG A 466 34.97 38.59 8.09
CA ARG A 466 33.88 37.63 7.78
C ARG A 466 32.47 38.04 8.25
N SER A 467 32.34 39.07 9.11
CA SER A 467 31.03 39.63 9.53
C SER A 467 30.22 40.33 8.42
N ALA A 468 30.71 40.36 7.17
CA ALA A 468 30.05 40.99 6.03
C ALA A 468 29.51 40.01 4.98
N VAL A 469 29.77 38.70 5.14
CA VAL A 469 29.40 37.68 4.14
C VAL A 469 28.02 37.06 4.43
N LEU A 470 27.61 36.97 5.69
CA LEU A 470 26.30 36.42 6.07
C LEU A 470 25.14 37.31 5.58
N ASP A 471 25.28 38.62 5.76
CA ASP A 471 24.34 39.64 5.26
C ASP A 471 24.31 39.73 3.72
N GLN A 472 25.37 39.23 3.06
CA GLN A 472 25.42 39.07 1.61
C GLN A 472 24.76 37.76 1.15
N LYS A 473 24.81 36.68 1.94
CA LYS A 473 24.19 35.39 1.60
C LYS A 473 22.66 35.43 1.74
N LEU A 474 22.13 36.02 2.82
CA LEU A 474 20.67 36.26 2.98
C LEU A 474 20.07 37.18 1.89
N ARG A 475 20.89 38.08 1.32
CA ARG A 475 20.53 38.88 0.13
C ARG A 475 20.77 38.15 -1.19
N MET A 476 21.53 37.04 -1.20
CA MET A 476 21.71 36.21 -2.39
C MET A 476 20.55 35.23 -2.57
N ASP A 477 20.01 34.62 -1.52
CA ASP A 477 18.88 33.68 -1.67
C ASP A 477 17.61 34.41 -2.15
N SER A 478 17.25 35.52 -1.51
CA SER A 478 16.16 36.42 -1.97
C SER A 478 16.42 37.01 -3.37
N SER A 479 17.69 37.24 -3.74
CA SER A 479 18.05 37.65 -5.10
C SER A 479 18.00 36.50 -6.11
N ASN A 480 18.24 35.25 -5.71
CA ASN A 480 18.23 34.09 -6.59
C ASN A 480 16.80 33.65 -6.89
N GLU A 481 15.90 33.69 -5.91
CA GLU A 481 14.46 33.50 -6.13
C GLU A 481 13.89 34.59 -7.06
N ALA A 482 14.25 35.86 -6.84
CA ALA A 482 13.85 36.95 -7.73
C ALA A 482 14.38 36.77 -9.17
N LYS A 483 15.67 36.41 -9.34
CA LYS A 483 16.24 36.06 -10.65
C LYS A 483 15.55 34.85 -11.29
N ARG A 484 15.19 33.83 -10.50
CA ARG A 484 14.47 32.64 -10.97
C ARG A 484 13.11 33.03 -11.54
N LYS A 485 12.36 33.89 -10.82
CA LYS A 485 11.07 34.43 -11.29
C LYS A 485 11.22 35.33 -12.53
N GLU A 486 12.25 36.18 -12.57
CA GLU A 486 12.57 37.01 -13.74
C GLU A 486 12.93 36.16 -14.97
N HIS A 487 13.76 35.12 -14.79
CA HIS A 487 14.13 34.18 -15.86
C HIS A 487 12.93 33.38 -16.37
N GLN A 488 12.10 32.82 -15.47
CA GLN A 488 10.88 32.11 -15.83
C GLN A 488 9.86 33.01 -16.56
N LYS A 489 9.76 34.30 -16.19
CA LYS A 489 8.93 35.29 -16.90
C LYS A 489 9.47 35.58 -18.31
N ALA A 490 10.79 35.70 -18.47
CA ALA A 490 11.42 35.86 -19.79
C ALA A 490 11.25 34.59 -20.67
N LEU A 491 11.40 33.40 -20.09
CA LEU A 491 11.15 32.12 -20.76
C LEU A 491 9.69 32.01 -21.22
N GLY A 492 8.72 32.41 -20.40
CA GLY A 492 7.29 32.41 -20.77
C GLY A 492 6.97 33.27 -22.00
N ILE A 493 7.54 34.48 -22.09
CA ILE A 493 7.38 35.36 -23.25
C ILE A 493 8.00 34.72 -24.51
N ALA A 494 9.24 34.23 -24.39
CA ALA A 494 9.95 33.59 -25.51
C ALA A 494 9.32 32.25 -25.95
N LEU A 495 8.62 31.56 -25.05
CA LEU A 495 7.85 30.34 -25.32
C LEU A 495 6.61 30.69 -26.15
N ASN A 496 5.77 31.63 -25.68
CA ASN A 496 4.57 32.05 -26.40
C ASN A 496 4.89 32.54 -27.84
N GLU A 497 5.99 33.29 -28.02
CA GLU A 497 6.42 33.72 -29.36
C GLU A 497 6.79 32.53 -30.27
N LYS A 498 7.62 31.59 -29.77
CA LYS A 498 8.02 30.39 -30.51
C LYS A 498 6.84 29.47 -30.81
N ALA A 499 5.90 29.34 -29.88
CA ALA A 499 4.69 28.54 -30.04
C ALA A 499 3.77 29.12 -31.14
N LYS A 500 3.53 30.44 -31.11
CA LYS A 500 2.76 31.14 -32.15
C LYS A 500 3.42 31.02 -33.53
N GLN A 501 4.75 31.14 -33.62
CA GLN A 501 5.50 30.91 -34.87
C GLN A 501 5.38 29.46 -35.37
N ARG A 502 5.44 28.46 -34.47
CA ARG A 502 5.30 27.04 -34.80
C ARG A 502 3.91 26.69 -35.32
N LEU A 503 2.86 27.13 -34.65
CA LEU A 503 1.47 26.84 -35.01
C LEU A 503 1.04 27.56 -36.30
N ALA A 504 1.49 28.80 -36.52
CA ALA A 504 1.31 29.49 -37.80
C ALA A 504 1.94 28.72 -38.98
N ALA A 505 3.07 28.05 -38.78
CA ALA A 505 3.69 27.19 -39.79
C ALA A 505 2.97 25.82 -39.96
N GLN A 506 2.28 25.34 -38.92
CA GLN A 506 1.62 24.02 -38.90
C GLN A 506 0.18 24.05 -39.48
N SER A 507 -0.45 25.23 -39.51
CA SER A 507 -1.81 25.50 -40.03
C SER A 507 -2.11 24.96 -41.45
N GLY A 508 -1.10 24.74 -42.29
CA GLY A 508 -1.27 24.17 -43.64
C GLY A 508 -1.59 22.66 -43.70
N GLY A 509 -1.49 21.93 -42.59
CA GLY A 509 -1.44 20.46 -42.55
C GLY A 509 -2.78 19.73 -42.45
N LYS A 510 -3.68 19.82 -43.45
CA LYS A 510 -4.86 18.94 -43.50
C LYS A 510 -4.43 17.48 -43.71
N GLN A 511 -4.59 16.63 -42.70
CA GLN A 511 -4.45 15.18 -42.84
C GLN A 511 -5.54 14.62 -43.78
N GLU A 512 -5.17 13.70 -44.66
CA GLU A 512 -6.13 12.99 -45.53
C GLU A 512 -6.95 11.99 -44.71
N GLU A 513 -8.24 12.27 -44.48
CA GLU A 513 -9.15 11.34 -43.84
C GLU A 513 -9.40 10.12 -44.76
N ARG A 514 -8.74 9.00 -44.48
CA ARG A 514 -8.77 7.80 -45.33
C ARG A 514 -10.04 6.99 -45.09
N VAL A 515 -11.03 7.20 -45.97
CA VAL A 515 -12.33 6.51 -45.99
C VAL A 515 -12.19 5.00 -45.81
N ARG A 516 -12.76 4.50 -44.71
CA ARG A 516 -12.72 3.08 -44.32
C ARG A 516 -13.57 2.23 -45.26
N LYS A 517 -13.10 1.03 -45.64
CA LYS A 517 -13.88 0.10 -46.47
C LYS A 517 -15.08 -0.42 -45.68
N SER A 518 -16.29 -0.28 -46.23
CA SER A 518 -17.52 -0.79 -45.63
C SER A 518 -17.55 -2.33 -45.63
N ASN A 519 -17.67 -2.95 -44.45
CA ASN A 519 -17.91 -4.38 -44.32
C ASN A 519 -19.37 -4.71 -44.69
N VAL A 520 -19.59 -5.83 -45.39
CA VAL A 520 -20.90 -6.22 -45.94
C VAL A 520 -21.14 -7.70 -45.73
N SER A 521 -22.24 -8.05 -45.05
CA SER A 521 -22.64 -9.44 -44.75
C SER A 521 -22.68 -10.36 -45.96
N TYR A 522 -23.57 -10.06 -46.91
CA TYR A 522 -23.77 -10.86 -48.12
C TYR A 522 -23.89 -9.91 -49.30
N LYS A 523 -23.16 -10.21 -50.38
CA LYS A 523 -23.16 -9.40 -51.61
C LYS A 523 -24.21 -9.90 -52.60
N ASN A 524 -24.42 -11.21 -52.66
CA ASN A 524 -25.36 -11.89 -53.56
C ASN A 524 -26.31 -12.81 -52.80
N ARG A 525 -27.54 -13.00 -53.31
CA ARG A 525 -28.57 -13.88 -52.72
C ARG A 525 -28.11 -15.34 -52.53
N ASP A 526 -27.20 -15.83 -53.37
CA ASP A 526 -26.68 -17.20 -53.27
C ASP A 526 -25.68 -17.42 -52.13
N GLN A 527 -25.18 -16.34 -51.51
CA GLN A 527 -24.38 -16.41 -50.29
C GLN A 527 -25.24 -16.55 -49.02
N PHE A 528 -26.55 -16.25 -49.11
CA PHE A 528 -27.46 -16.31 -47.96
C PHE A 528 -27.73 -17.77 -47.53
N PRO A 529 -27.51 -18.16 -46.26
CA PRO A 529 -27.62 -19.55 -45.84
C PRO A 529 -29.04 -20.12 -45.99
N ARG A 530 -29.14 -21.33 -46.54
CA ARG A 530 -30.43 -22.03 -46.78
C ARG A 530 -30.84 -22.96 -45.62
N ASN A 531 -30.28 -22.71 -44.43
CA ASN A 531 -30.36 -23.57 -43.24
C ASN A 531 -31.80 -23.71 -42.69
N SER A 532 -32.09 -24.82 -42.02
CA SER A 532 -33.40 -25.13 -41.43
C SER A 532 -33.78 -24.19 -40.28
N GLU A 533 -32.79 -23.69 -39.56
CA GLU A 533 -32.96 -22.76 -38.43
C GLU A 533 -33.56 -21.42 -38.89
N ILE A 534 -33.02 -20.86 -39.98
CA ILE A 534 -33.56 -19.63 -40.60
C ILE A 534 -34.99 -19.85 -41.12
N LYS A 535 -35.29 -21.03 -41.68
CA LYS A 535 -36.66 -21.40 -42.12
C LYS A 535 -37.65 -21.60 -40.96
N SER A 536 -37.14 -21.88 -39.76
CA SER A 536 -37.94 -22.00 -38.52
C SER A 536 -37.87 -20.72 -37.67
N LEU A 537 -37.48 -19.59 -38.27
CA LEU A 537 -37.39 -18.26 -37.64
C LEU A 537 -36.53 -18.25 -36.36
N LYS A 538 -35.49 -19.08 -36.32
CA LYS A 538 -34.46 -19.03 -35.28
C LYS A 538 -33.38 -18.02 -35.67
N ILE A 539 -32.87 -17.30 -34.67
CA ILE A 539 -31.62 -16.54 -34.79
C ILE A 539 -30.52 -17.50 -35.25
N PHE A 540 -29.77 -17.11 -36.28
CA PHE A 540 -28.65 -17.88 -36.82
C PHE A 540 -27.39 -17.02 -36.87
N VAL A 541 -26.23 -17.62 -36.60
CA VAL A 541 -24.92 -16.93 -36.62
C VAL A 541 -24.05 -17.56 -37.70
N ASP A 542 -23.78 -16.80 -38.76
CA ASP A 542 -22.89 -17.19 -39.83
C ASP A 542 -21.45 -16.80 -39.45
N SER A 543 -20.67 -17.79 -39.00
CA SER A 543 -19.26 -17.61 -38.65
C SER A 543 -18.32 -17.55 -39.86
N GLN A 544 -18.82 -17.72 -41.10
CA GLN A 544 -18.01 -17.58 -42.32
C GLN A 544 -18.14 -16.18 -42.93
N TYR A 545 -19.33 -15.59 -42.86
CA TYR A 545 -19.63 -14.22 -43.31
C TYR A 545 -19.78 -13.21 -42.14
N GLU A 546 -19.35 -13.61 -40.94
CA GLU A 546 -19.27 -12.79 -39.72
C GLU A 546 -20.57 -11.99 -39.48
N THR A 547 -21.70 -12.69 -39.58
CA THR A 547 -23.04 -12.11 -39.72
C THR A 547 -24.06 -12.81 -38.84
N VAL A 548 -24.93 -12.02 -38.21
CA VAL A 548 -26.07 -12.50 -37.41
C VAL A 548 -27.34 -12.33 -38.23
N VAL A 549 -28.09 -13.40 -38.44
CA VAL A 549 -29.41 -13.38 -39.10
C VAL A 549 -30.49 -13.34 -38.02
N LEU A 550 -31.18 -12.21 -37.93
CA LEU A 550 -32.21 -11.91 -36.93
C LEU A 550 -33.62 -11.91 -37.56
N PRO A 551 -34.60 -12.64 -37.01
CA PRO A 551 -35.97 -12.67 -37.53
C PRO A 551 -36.75 -11.43 -37.07
N ILE A 552 -36.84 -10.39 -37.91
CA ILE A 552 -37.61 -9.17 -37.64
C ILE A 552 -39.03 -9.36 -38.20
N HIS A 553 -40.02 -9.47 -37.31
CA HIS A 553 -41.44 -9.72 -37.66
C HIS A 553 -41.66 -10.86 -38.67
N GLY A 554 -40.85 -11.92 -38.60
CA GLY A 554 -40.89 -13.08 -39.51
C GLY A 554 -40.02 -12.98 -40.76
N ILE A 555 -39.29 -11.87 -40.95
CA ILE A 555 -38.32 -11.68 -42.05
C ILE A 555 -36.90 -11.92 -41.50
N PRO A 556 -36.12 -12.87 -42.02
CA PRO A 556 -34.74 -13.09 -41.59
C PRO A 556 -33.80 -12.03 -42.19
N VAL A 557 -33.36 -11.07 -41.38
CA VAL A 557 -32.52 -9.93 -41.79
C VAL A 557 -31.07 -10.14 -41.34
N PRO A 558 -30.07 -10.04 -42.23
CA PRO A 558 -28.66 -10.19 -41.88
C PRO A 558 -28.03 -8.88 -41.39
N PHE A 559 -27.27 -8.96 -40.29
CA PHE A 559 -26.48 -7.86 -39.72
C PHE A 559 -25.02 -8.28 -39.58
N HIS A 560 -24.09 -7.50 -40.14
CA HIS A 560 -22.66 -7.78 -40.01
C HIS A 560 -22.18 -7.51 -38.57
N ILE A 561 -21.24 -8.30 -38.05
CA ILE A 561 -20.85 -8.24 -36.65
C ILE A 561 -20.32 -6.86 -36.22
N SER A 562 -19.67 -6.13 -37.14
CA SER A 562 -19.21 -4.74 -36.93
C SER A 562 -20.34 -3.69 -36.82
N THR A 563 -21.60 -4.08 -36.98
CA THR A 563 -22.78 -3.21 -36.74
C THR A 563 -23.37 -3.41 -35.35
N ILE A 564 -22.95 -4.45 -34.61
CA ILE A 564 -23.46 -4.80 -33.29
C ILE A 564 -22.49 -4.27 -32.22
N LYS A 565 -22.96 -3.32 -31.40
CA LYS A 565 -22.18 -2.68 -30.32
C LYS A 565 -21.88 -3.66 -29.20
N ASN A 566 -22.93 -4.28 -28.64
CA ASN A 566 -22.84 -5.33 -27.64
C ASN A 566 -24.15 -6.17 -27.61
N ILE A 567 -24.13 -7.24 -26.82
CA ILE A 567 -25.30 -8.09 -26.56
C ILE A 567 -25.40 -8.40 -25.07
N SER A 568 -26.63 -8.48 -24.55
CA SER A 568 -26.92 -8.86 -23.17
C SER A 568 -28.07 -9.86 -23.11
N GLN A 569 -28.08 -10.67 -22.04
CA GLN A 569 -29.08 -11.71 -21.82
C GLN A 569 -29.59 -11.61 -20.38
N SER A 570 -30.91 -11.59 -20.18
CA SER A 570 -31.57 -11.72 -18.87
C SER A 570 -32.46 -12.98 -18.84
N VAL A 571 -32.78 -13.45 -17.64
CA VAL A 571 -33.68 -14.59 -17.42
C VAL A 571 -34.63 -14.21 -16.28
N GLU A 572 -35.92 -14.17 -16.59
CA GLU A 572 -36.98 -13.70 -15.69
C GLU A 572 -38.04 -14.80 -15.61
N GLY A 573 -37.93 -15.64 -14.58
CA GLY A 573 -38.80 -16.80 -14.38
C GLY A 573 -38.85 -17.73 -15.60
N ASP A 574 -40.05 -17.87 -16.18
CA ASP A 574 -40.32 -18.74 -17.32
C ASP A 574 -39.82 -18.20 -18.68
N TYR A 575 -39.18 -17.03 -18.73
CA TYR A 575 -38.68 -16.42 -19.96
C TYR A 575 -37.18 -16.11 -19.93
N THR A 576 -36.56 -16.19 -21.11
CA THR A 576 -35.21 -15.67 -21.39
C THR A 576 -35.34 -14.53 -22.40
N TYR A 577 -34.60 -13.45 -22.17
CA TYR A 577 -34.47 -12.32 -23.09
C TYR A 577 -33.05 -12.22 -23.64
N LEU A 578 -32.93 -11.87 -24.91
CA LEU A 578 -31.66 -11.57 -25.59
C LEU A 578 -31.79 -10.20 -26.26
N ARG A 579 -31.06 -9.20 -25.73
CA ARG A 579 -30.98 -7.85 -26.30
C ARG A 579 -29.73 -7.73 -27.16
N VAL A 580 -29.90 -7.24 -28.39
CA VAL A 580 -28.83 -6.97 -29.35
C VAL A 580 -28.81 -5.46 -29.60
N ASN A 581 -27.74 -4.80 -29.19
CA ASN A 581 -27.58 -3.35 -29.34
C ASN A 581 -26.67 -3.06 -30.53
N PHE A 582 -27.05 -2.09 -31.36
CA PHE A 582 -26.35 -1.74 -32.59
C PHE A 582 -25.60 -0.41 -32.47
N PHE A 583 -24.57 -0.26 -33.29
CA PHE A 583 -23.96 1.05 -33.52
C PHE A 583 -24.96 1.93 -34.29
N HIS A 584 -25.30 3.05 -33.68
CA HIS A 584 -26.18 4.09 -34.19
C HIS A 584 -25.52 5.44 -33.90
N LEU A 585 -25.99 6.48 -34.59
CA LEU A 585 -25.54 7.84 -34.33
C LEU A 585 -26.09 8.31 -32.98
N ALA A 586 -25.19 8.61 -32.05
CA ALA A 586 -25.49 9.29 -30.80
C ALA A 586 -25.22 10.81 -30.97
N PRO A 587 -25.75 11.67 -30.08
CA PRO A 587 -25.39 13.09 -30.05
C PRO A 587 -23.87 13.31 -29.92
N PRO A 588 -23.33 14.45 -30.41
CA PRO A 588 -21.89 14.68 -30.61
C PRO A 588 -21.05 14.86 -29.32
N SER A 589 -21.53 14.36 -28.18
CA SER A 589 -20.93 14.53 -26.85
C SER A 589 -20.26 13.25 -26.30
N GLY A 590 -20.34 12.12 -27.02
CA GLY A 590 -19.96 10.80 -26.54
C GLY A 590 -18.71 10.18 -27.18
N ARG A 591 -17.52 10.52 -26.64
CA ARG A 591 -16.22 9.81 -26.71
C ARG A 591 -15.99 8.74 -27.82
N GLY A 592 -15.11 9.07 -28.78
CA GLY A 592 -14.10 8.14 -29.33
C GLY A 592 -14.50 7.16 -30.45
N ASP A 593 -13.64 7.07 -31.49
CA ASP A 593 -13.64 6.05 -32.56
C ASP A 593 -15.01 5.74 -33.20
N SER A 594 -15.83 6.78 -33.44
CA SER A 594 -17.00 6.73 -34.32
C SER A 594 -16.56 6.52 -35.78
N SER A 595 -16.18 5.29 -36.12
CA SER A 595 -15.80 4.85 -37.47
C SER A 595 -16.79 5.37 -38.49
N SER A 596 -16.30 6.20 -39.43
CA SER A 596 -17.07 6.95 -40.43
C SER A 596 -18.29 6.20 -40.97
N ILE A 597 -19.47 6.44 -40.37
CA ILE A 597 -20.74 5.90 -40.87
C ILE A 597 -21.03 6.67 -42.16
N PRO A 598 -21.12 6.03 -43.35
CA PRO A 598 -21.08 6.76 -44.63
C PRO A 598 -22.27 7.69 -44.93
N GLN A 599 -23.26 7.76 -44.04
CA GLN A 599 -24.48 8.56 -44.15
C GLN A 599 -24.91 9.02 -42.75
N PRO A 600 -24.72 10.30 -42.37
CA PRO A 600 -25.15 10.82 -41.07
C PRO A 600 -26.67 11.02 -40.97
N ASP A 601 -27.38 11.16 -42.08
CA ASP A 601 -28.82 11.44 -42.10
C ASP A 601 -29.71 10.17 -42.19
N SER A 602 -29.11 8.99 -42.09
CA SER A 602 -29.81 7.70 -42.24
C SER A 602 -30.45 7.22 -40.93
N ILE A 603 -31.57 6.51 -41.02
CA ILE A 603 -32.27 5.94 -39.86
C ILE A 603 -31.57 4.63 -39.45
N PHE A 604 -31.05 4.58 -38.22
CA PHE A 604 -30.39 3.41 -37.65
C PHE A 604 -31.26 2.70 -36.60
N VAL A 605 -31.13 1.37 -36.52
CA VAL A 605 -31.69 0.58 -35.41
C VAL A 605 -30.83 0.81 -34.17
N LYS A 606 -31.45 1.11 -33.01
CA LYS A 606 -30.74 1.22 -31.72
C LYS A 606 -30.52 -0.15 -31.08
N GLU A 607 -31.59 -0.90 -30.88
CA GLU A 607 -31.57 -2.23 -30.27
C GLU A 607 -32.73 -3.12 -30.76
N VAL A 608 -32.58 -4.43 -30.58
CA VAL A 608 -33.65 -5.43 -30.76
C VAL A 608 -33.60 -6.41 -29.58
N THR A 609 -34.73 -6.59 -28.88
CA THR A 609 -34.87 -7.56 -27.79
C THR A 609 -35.77 -8.73 -28.19
N TYR A 610 -35.24 -9.95 -28.12
CA TYR A 610 -35.98 -11.20 -28.33
C TYR A 610 -36.36 -11.84 -26.99
N ARG A 611 -37.59 -12.35 -26.87
CA ARG A 611 -38.08 -13.13 -25.71
C ARG A 611 -38.42 -14.56 -26.13
N SER A 612 -38.06 -15.56 -25.32
CA SER A 612 -38.38 -16.98 -25.56
C SER A 612 -38.66 -17.73 -24.25
N THR A 613 -39.50 -18.76 -24.29
CA THR A 613 -39.91 -19.54 -23.11
C THR A 613 -38.86 -20.56 -22.67
N ASN A 614 -38.67 -20.67 -21.35
CA ASN A 614 -37.89 -21.70 -20.67
C ASN A 614 -38.68 -23.01 -20.48
N ILE A 615 -40.02 -22.93 -20.49
CA ILE A 615 -40.94 -24.07 -20.39
C ILE A 615 -40.75 -25.01 -21.60
N ARG A 616 -40.65 -26.31 -21.34
CA ARG A 616 -40.57 -27.37 -22.37
C ARG A 616 -41.97 -27.93 -22.64
N GLN A 617 -42.40 -27.98 -23.89
CA GLN A 617 -43.67 -28.60 -24.25
C GLN A 617 -43.54 -30.14 -24.32
N PRO A 618 -44.58 -30.92 -23.94
CA PRO A 618 -44.54 -32.39 -24.02
C PRO A 618 -44.31 -32.90 -25.45
N GLY A 619 -43.08 -33.27 -25.77
CA GLY A 619 -42.64 -33.71 -27.10
C GLY A 619 -41.37 -33.01 -27.61
N GLU A 620 -41.02 -31.85 -27.05
CA GLU A 620 -39.80 -31.12 -27.42
C GLU A 620 -38.64 -31.47 -26.48
N ALA A 621 -37.51 -31.91 -27.05
CA ALA A 621 -36.33 -32.32 -26.27
C ALA A 621 -35.55 -31.15 -25.64
N ILE A 622 -35.70 -29.93 -26.17
CA ILE A 622 -34.92 -28.74 -25.84
C ILE A 622 -35.88 -27.56 -25.66
N ALA A 623 -35.69 -26.74 -24.62
CA ALA A 623 -36.50 -25.53 -24.41
C ALA A 623 -36.25 -24.49 -25.52
N PRO A 624 -37.29 -23.76 -26.00
CA PRO A 624 -37.14 -22.72 -27.01
C PRO A 624 -36.09 -21.63 -26.68
N SER A 625 -35.88 -21.32 -25.39
CA SER A 625 -34.84 -20.36 -24.95
C SER A 625 -33.40 -20.83 -25.22
N SER A 626 -33.15 -22.12 -25.41
CA SER A 626 -31.80 -22.64 -25.75
C SER A 626 -31.24 -22.07 -27.05
N ASN A 627 -32.09 -21.56 -27.94
CA ASN A 627 -31.67 -20.86 -29.15
C ASN A 627 -31.00 -19.51 -28.83
N LEU A 628 -31.55 -18.76 -27.87
CA LEU A 628 -31.02 -17.46 -27.44
C LEU A 628 -29.66 -17.64 -26.75
N ASN A 629 -29.55 -18.64 -25.87
CA ASN A 629 -28.30 -18.99 -25.19
C ASN A 629 -27.18 -19.34 -26.19
N THR A 630 -27.51 -20.16 -27.20
CA THR A 630 -26.57 -20.57 -28.26
C THR A 630 -26.15 -19.37 -29.12
N ALA A 631 -27.11 -18.52 -29.52
CA ALA A 631 -26.83 -17.30 -30.27
C ALA A 631 -25.92 -16.34 -29.49
N PHE A 632 -26.22 -16.07 -28.21
CA PHE A 632 -25.42 -15.21 -27.34
C PHE A 632 -23.95 -15.65 -27.30
N ARG A 633 -23.69 -16.95 -27.10
CA ARG A 633 -22.32 -17.50 -27.09
C ARG A 633 -21.61 -17.33 -28.45
N LEU A 634 -22.27 -17.69 -29.54
CA LEU A 634 -21.69 -17.61 -30.88
C LEU A 634 -21.43 -16.16 -31.34
N ILE A 635 -22.32 -15.22 -31.02
CA ILE A 635 -22.12 -13.80 -31.34
C ILE A 635 -20.91 -13.25 -30.57
N LYS A 636 -20.76 -13.57 -29.27
CA LYS A 636 -19.56 -13.19 -28.50
C LYS A 636 -18.27 -13.78 -29.07
N GLU A 637 -18.29 -15.05 -29.49
CA GLU A 637 -17.13 -15.71 -30.10
C GLU A 637 -16.69 -15.03 -31.41
N VAL A 638 -17.64 -14.71 -32.29
CA VAL A 638 -17.38 -13.99 -33.54
C VAL A 638 -16.94 -12.54 -33.25
N GLN A 639 -17.49 -11.87 -32.22
CA GLN A 639 -17.02 -10.55 -31.78
C GLN A 639 -15.57 -10.55 -31.27
N LYS A 640 -15.14 -11.51 -30.43
CA LYS A 640 -13.73 -11.60 -29.97
C LYS A 640 -12.81 -11.78 -31.20
N LYS A 641 -13.12 -12.75 -32.08
CA LYS A 641 -12.34 -13.02 -33.30
C LYS A 641 -12.25 -11.82 -34.26
N PHE A 642 -13.38 -11.14 -34.51
CA PHE A 642 -13.43 -9.97 -35.39
C PHE A 642 -12.59 -8.81 -34.83
N LYS A 643 -12.81 -8.43 -33.56
CA LYS A 643 -12.07 -7.34 -32.91
C LYS A 643 -10.56 -7.60 -32.85
N THR A 644 -10.13 -8.83 -32.55
CA THR A 644 -8.71 -9.18 -32.55
C THR A 644 -8.08 -9.02 -33.94
N ARG A 645 -8.75 -9.47 -35.02
CA ARG A 645 -8.24 -9.27 -36.39
C ARG A 645 -8.23 -7.79 -36.79
N GLU A 646 -9.27 -7.04 -36.45
CA GLU A 646 -9.39 -5.61 -36.72
C GLU A 646 -8.27 -4.80 -36.03
N ALA A 647 -7.97 -5.12 -34.76
CA ALA A 647 -6.84 -4.53 -34.03
C ALA A 647 -5.49 -4.93 -34.64
N GLU A 648 -5.31 -6.22 -34.97
CA GLU A 648 -4.12 -6.71 -35.67
C GLU A 648 -3.89 -6.05 -37.04
N GLU A 649 -4.95 -5.67 -37.76
CA GLU A 649 -4.85 -4.92 -39.02
C GLU A 649 -4.52 -3.44 -38.77
N LYS A 650 -5.19 -2.79 -37.79
CA LYS A 650 -4.91 -1.39 -37.38
C LYS A 650 -3.45 -1.22 -36.89
N GLU A 651 -2.89 -2.19 -36.16
CA GLU A 651 -1.47 -2.20 -35.76
C GLU A 651 -0.48 -2.42 -36.93
N LYS A 652 -0.89 -3.08 -38.02
CA LYS A 652 -0.03 -3.34 -39.20
C LYS A 652 -0.07 -2.22 -40.22
N GLU A 653 -1.18 -1.48 -40.33
CA GLU A 653 -1.30 -0.32 -41.23
C GLU A 653 -0.51 0.91 -40.73
N ASP A 654 -0.34 1.04 -39.41
CA ASP A 654 0.43 2.11 -38.73
C ASP A 654 1.95 1.85 -38.69
N LEU A 655 2.43 0.68 -39.17
CA LEU A 655 3.83 0.29 -39.04
C LEU A 655 4.72 0.92 -40.13
N VAL A 656 5.56 1.89 -39.72
CA VAL A 656 6.62 2.46 -40.58
C VAL A 656 7.63 1.37 -40.97
N LYS A 657 7.73 1.10 -42.28
CA LYS A 657 8.65 0.09 -42.82
C LYS A 657 10.10 0.56 -42.71
N GLN A 658 10.90 -0.20 -41.97
CA GLN A 658 12.33 0.08 -41.76
C GLN A 658 13.21 -0.60 -42.80
N ASP A 659 14.46 -0.13 -42.89
CA ASP A 659 15.50 -0.73 -43.75
C ASP A 659 16.04 -2.05 -43.16
N SER A 660 16.87 -2.76 -43.92
CA SER A 660 17.46 -4.03 -43.50
C SER A 660 18.78 -3.85 -42.75
N LEU A 661 19.00 -4.66 -41.71
CA LEU A 661 20.23 -4.60 -40.92
C LEU A 661 21.42 -5.22 -41.67
N VAL A 662 22.44 -4.41 -41.93
CA VAL A 662 23.67 -4.77 -42.67
C VAL A 662 24.68 -5.41 -41.73
N LEU A 663 24.77 -6.73 -41.81
CA LEU A 663 25.61 -7.55 -40.93
C LEU A 663 27.10 -7.40 -41.24
N SER A 664 27.85 -6.83 -40.30
CA SER A 664 29.32 -6.84 -40.37
C SER A 664 29.85 -8.26 -40.16
N GLN A 665 30.70 -8.74 -41.07
CA GLN A 665 31.34 -10.05 -40.99
C GLN A 665 32.65 -10.05 -40.16
N SER A 666 33.06 -8.91 -39.60
CA SER A 666 34.30 -8.83 -38.82
C SER A 666 34.20 -9.56 -37.48
N LYS A 667 35.20 -10.40 -37.17
CA LYS A 667 35.26 -11.15 -35.90
C LYS A 667 35.44 -10.27 -34.65
N GLY A 668 35.67 -8.96 -34.82
CA GLY A 668 35.86 -7.98 -33.76
C GLY A 668 34.61 -7.15 -33.40
N ASN A 669 33.43 -7.44 -33.96
CA ASN A 669 32.19 -6.72 -33.63
C ASN A 669 31.96 -6.70 -32.10
N PRO A 670 31.48 -5.58 -31.51
CA PRO A 670 31.03 -5.54 -30.12
C PRO A 670 29.90 -6.55 -29.88
N LYS A 671 30.02 -7.39 -28.84
CA LYS A 671 29.02 -8.40 -28.46
C LYS A 671 28.88 -8.47 -26.94
N LEU A 672 27.64 -8.51 -26.46
CA LEU A 672 27.30 -8.67 -25.05
C LEU A 672 26.36 -9.87 -24.89
N LYS A 673 26.68 -10.79 -23.96
CA LYS A 673 26.05 -12.11 -23.80
C LYS A 673 25.36 -12.21 -22.44
N GLY A 674 24.35 -13.08 -22.33
CA GLY A 674 23.63 -13.29 -21.06
C GLY A 674 22.59 -12.20 -20.78
N LEU A 675 22.13 -11.53 -21.85
CA LEU A 675 21.08 -10.53 -21.81
C LEU A 675 19.73 -11.20 -21.97
N PHE A 676 18.74 -10.81 -21.17
CA PHE A 676 17.32 -10.95 -21.47
C PHE A 676 16.85 -9.72 -22.28
N ILE A 677 15.77 -9.88 -23.05
CA ILE A 677 15.10 -8.78 -23.76
C ILE A 677 13.76 -8.48 -23.09
N ARG A 678 13.41 -7.19 -22.95
CA ARG A 678 12.11 -6.71 -22.48
C ARG A 678 11.61 -5.63 -23.47
N PRO A 679 10.42 -5.74 -24.09
CA PRO A 679 9.45 -6.83 -24.01
C PRO A 679 9.99 -8.20 -24.44
N ASN A 680 9.39 -9.27 -23.91
CA ASN A 680 9.77 -10.63 -24.30
C ASN A 680 9.24 -10.95 -25.72
N ILE A 681 10.07 -11.56 -26.57
CA ILE A 681 9.68 -12.01 -27.93
C ILE A 681 8.57 -13.10 -27.87
N VAL A 682 8.55 -13.88 -26.79
CA VAL A 682 7.54 -14.91 -26.44
C VAL A 682 7.40 -14.98 -24.92
N ASN A 683 6.26 -15.47 -24.40
CA ASN A 683 5.93 -15.45 -22.97
C ASN A 683 7.01 -16.07 -22.04
N LYS A 684 7.83 -17.02 -22.53
CA LYS A 684 8.96 -17.55 -21.77
C LYS A 684 10.19 -16.64 -21.92
N ARG A 685 10.68 -16.10 -20.80
CA ARG A 685 11.95 -15.38 -20.71
C ARG A 685 13.11 -16.26 -21.21
N MET A 686 13.84 -15.78 -22.22
CA MET A 686 14.97 -16.47 -22.85
C MET A 686 16.15 -15.51 -23.00
N SER A 687 17.34 -15.92 -22.53
CA SER A 687 18.56 -15.14 -22.73
C SER A 687 19.08 -15.23 -24.17
N GLY A 688 19.91 -14.26 -24.54
CA GLY A 688 20.52 -14.17 -25.87
C GLY A 688 21.84 -13.43 -25.89
N THR A 689 22.17 -12.88 -27.04
CA THR A 689 23.37 -12.08 -27.30
C THR A 689 23.00 -10.87 -28.15
N LEU A 690 23.40 -9.68 -27.71
CA LEU A 690 23.32 -8.44 -28.48
C LEU A 690 24.65 -8.23 -29.23
N GLU A 691 24.57 -7.94 -30.52
CA GLU A 691 25.73 -7.68 -31.39
C GLU A 691 25.53 -6.36 -32.15
N ALA A 692 26.57 -5.52 -32.18
CA ALA A 692 26.59 -4.31 -32.99
C ALA A 692 27.09 -4.62 -34.42
N HIS A 693 26.44 -4.01 -35.40
CA HIS A 693 26.69 -4.18 -36.84
C HIS A 693 26.86 -2.81 -37.53
N VAL A 694 26.74 -2.72 -38.86
CA VAL A 694 27.13 -1.50 -39.60
C VAL A 694 26.15 -0.35 -39.42
N ASN A 695 24.84 -0.64 -39.35
CA ASN A 695 23.75 0.35 -39.27
C ASN A 695 22.76 0.07 -38.13
N GLY A 696 23.15 -0.72 -37.12
CA GLY A 696 22.27 -1.08 -36.01
C GLY A 696 22.79 -2.23 -35.14
N PHE A 697 21.95 -2.67 -34.21
CA PHE A 697 22.15 -3.85 -33.37
C PHE A 697 21.29 -5.03 -33.84
N ARG A 698 21.78 -6.25 -33.58
CA ARG A 698 20.97 -7.48 -33.60
C ARG A 698 21.01 -8.15 -32.24
N TYR A 699 19.85 -8.35 -31.64
CA TYR A 699 19.69 -9.35 -30.58
C TYR A 699 19.40 -10.71 -31.21
N THR A 700 20.10 -11.75 -30.76
CA THR A 700 19.80 -13.15 -31.12
C THR A 700 19.49 -13.94 -29.86
N SER A 701 18.26 -14.44 -29.77
CA SER A 701 17.77 -15.39 -28.74
C SER A 701 18.53 -16.72 -28.83
N LEU A 702 18.67 -17.45 -27.70
CA LEU A 702 19.18 -18.83 -27.71
C LEU A 702 18.37 -19.78 -28.62
N ARG A 703 17.08 -19.48 -28.88
CA ARG A 703 16.21 -20.23 -29.80
C ARG A 703 16.41 -19.84 -31.28
N GLY A 704 17.18 -18.78 -31.56
CA GLY A 704 17.47 -18.29 -32.91
C GLY A 704 16.55 -17.17 -33.41
N ASP A 705 15.60 -16.71 -32.59
CA ASP A 705 14.83 -15.48 -32.84
C ASP A 705 15.75 -14.27 -32.93
N LYS A 706 15.41 -13.31 -33.80
CA LYS A 706 16.22 -12.11 -34.05
C LYS A 706 15.36 -10.86 -33.91
N VAL A 707 15.91 -9.85 -33.26
CA VAL A 707 15.35 -8.50 -33.21
C VAL A 707 16.44 -7.56 -33.70
N ASP A 708 16.10 -6.78 -34.74
CA ASP A 708 17.01 -5.82 -35.38
C ASP A 708 16.59 -4.40 -34.96
N ILE A 709 17.56 -3.58 -34.58
CA ILE A 709 17.34 -2.20 -34.14
C ILE A 709 18.32 -1.30 -34.90
N LEU A 710 17.82 -0.50 -35.84
CA LEU A 710 18.66 0.39 -36.65
C LEU A 710 19.08 1.65 -35.88
N TYR A 711 20.31 2.13 -36.10
CA TYR A 711 20.82 3.34 -35.44
C TYR A 711 19.99 4.58 -35.76
N ASN A 712 19.55 4.75 -37.02
CA ASN A 712 18.71 5.89 -37.42
C ASN A 712 17.36 5.95 -36.68
N ASN A 713 16.82 4.78 -36.28
CA ASN A 713 15.54 4.67 -35.59
C ASN A 713 15.67 4.79 -34.05
N ILE A 714 16.88 4.74 -33.49
CA ILE A 714 17.08 5.06 -32.06
C ILE A 714 16.91 6.58 -31.88
N LYS A 715 16.17 6.97 -30.85
CA LYS A 715 16.05 8.36 -30.38
C LYS A 715 17.01 8.60 -29.22
N HIS A 716 16.94 7.76 -28.19
CA HIS A 716 17.87 7.76 -27.06
C HIS A 716 18.36 6.33 -26.77
N ALA A 717 19.63 6.22 -26.38
CA ALA A 717 20.22 4.99 -25.87
C ALA A 717 20.73 5.26 -24.44
N PHE A 718 20.28 4.46 -23.47
CA PHE A 718 20.65 4.63 -22.06
C PHE A 718 21.44 3.42 -21.55
N PHE A 719 22.39 3.67 -20.65
CA PHE A 719 23.08 2.65 -19.87
C PHE A 719 22.80 2.84 -18.37
N GLN A 720 22.09 1.88 -17.77
CA GLN A 720 21.82 1.84 -16.34
C GLN A 720 22.80 0.87 -15.65
N PRO A 721 23.69 1.35 -14.76
CA PRO A 721 24.52 0.48 -13.93
C PRO A 721 23.68 -0.14 -12.78
N CYS A 722 24.09 -1.32 -12.28
CA CYS A 722 23.50 -1.98 -11.10
C CYS A 722 23.93 -1.33 -9.76
N ASP A 723 24.07 0.00 -9.74
CA ASP A 723 24.46 0.78 -8.56
C ASP A 723 23.20 1.09 -7.74
N GLY A 724 22.94 0.25 -6.73
CA GLY A 724 21.71 0.29 -5.94
C GLY A 724 20.53 -0.49 -6.55
N GLU A 725 20.71 -1.08 -7.74
CA GLU A 725 19.68 -1.82 -8.46
C GLU A 725 19.99 -3.33 -8.56
N MET A 726 18.95 -4.15 -8.72
CA MET A 726 19.05 -5.61 -8.94
C MET A 726 19.29 -6.00 -10.41
N ILE A 727 19.30 -5.02 -11.32
CA ILE A 727 19.53 -5.24 -12.76
C ILE A 727 20.55 -4.25 -13.32
N ILE A 728 21.30 -4.68 -14.32
CA ILE A 728 22.13 -3.84 -15.18
C ILE A 728 21.55 -3.91 -16.60
N LEU A 729 21.35 -2.78 -17.27
CA LEU A 729 20.65 -2.75 -18.55
C LEU A 729 21.15 -1.71 -19.55
N LEU A 730 20.83 -1.98 -20.82
CA LEU A 730 20.84 -1.03 -21.92
C LEU A 730 19.39 -0.85 -22.37
N HIS A 731 18.94 0.39 -22.55
CA HIS A 731 17.61 0.70 -23.08
C HIS A 731 17.75 1.47 -24.39
N PHE A 732 16.90 1.15 -25.37
CA PHE A 732 16.75 1.90 -26.61
C PHE A 732 15.31 2.39 -26.73
N HIS A 733 15.14 3.72 -26.66
CA HIS A 733 13.88 4.40 -26.95
C HIS A 733 13.89 4.77 -28.43
N LEU A 734 12.89 4.32 -29.19
CA LEU A 734 12.88 4.42 -30.66
C LEU A 734 12.00 5.58 -31.16
N LYS A 735 12.31 6.07 -32.37
CA LYS A 735 11.51 7.09 -33.07
C LYS A 735 10.25 6.51 -33.69
N ASN A 736 10.35 5.29 -34.22
CA ASN A 736 9.24 4.51 -34.77
C ASN A 736 9.22 3.15 -34.08
N ALA A 737 8.02 2.71 -33.66
CA ALA A 737 7.85 1.40 -33.05
C ALA A 737 8.21 0.26 -34.03
N ILE A 738 8.89 -0.77 -33.54
CA ILE A 738 9.22 -1.98 -34.30
C ILE A 738 8.31 -3.14 -33.91
N MET A 739 8.05 -4.05 -34.85
CA MET A 739 7.23 -5.23 -34.61
C MET A 739 8.11 -6.46 -34.38
N PHE A 740 8.05 -7.02 -33.17
CA PHE A 740 8.59 -8.35 -32.86
C PHE A 740 7.67 -9.05 -31.84
N GLY A 741 7.57 -10.38 -31.93
CA GLY A 741 6.51 -11.11 -31.22
C GLY A 741 5.15 -10.88 -31.89
N LYS A 742 4.20 -10.25 -31.18
CA LYS A 742 2.83 -9.96 -31.68
C LYS A 742 2.42 -8.49 -31.70
N LYS A 743 3.06 -7.62 -30.91
CA LYS A 743 2.69 -6.20 -30.74
C LYS A 743 3.77 -5.29 -31.34
N LYS A 744 3.43 -4.02 -31.59
CA LYS A 744 4.42 -2.97 -31.87
C LYS A 744 5.07 -2.45 -30.57
N HIS A 745 6.37 -2.17 -30.60
CA HIS A 745 7.16 -1.77 -29.44
C HIS A 745 8.05 -0.57 -29.75
N LEU A 746 7.88 0.52 -29.01
CA LEU A 746 8.69 1.75 -29.08
C LEU A 746 9.96 1.64 -28.23
N ASP A 747 9.85 0.97 -27.08
CA ASP A 747 10.92 0.82 -26.09
C ASP A 747 11.45 -0.61 -26.08
N VAL A 748 12.77 -0.77 -26.08
CA VAL A 748 13.43 -2.09 -26.01
C VAL A 748 14.59 -2.06 -25.03
N GLN A 749 14.51 -2.88 -23.98
CA GLN A 749 15.56 -3.07 -22.98
C GLN A 749 16.28 -4.41 -23.18
N PHE A 750 17.60 -4.39 -22.92
CA PHE A 750 18.44 -5.58 -22.78
C PHE A 750 19.09 -5.57 -21.41
N TYR A 751 18.80 -6.57 -20.57
CA TYR A 751 19.16 -6.54 -19.16
C TYR A 751 19.76 -7.86 -18.66
N THR A 752 20.55 -7.78 -17.59
CA THR A 752 21.05 -8.93 -16.83
C THR A 752 20.73 -8.69 -15.35
N GLU A 753 20.23 -9.73 -14.68
CA GLU A 753 19.92 -9.72 -13.24
C GLU A 753 21.19 -9.95 -12.43
N VAL A 754 21.32 -9.27 -11.28
CA VAL A 754 22.53 -9.25 -10.47
C VAL A 754 22.15 -9.46 -9.00
N GLY A 755 22.47 -10.66 -8.49
CA GLY A 755 21.98 -11.16 -7.21
C GLY A 755 20.76 -12.08 -7.40
N GLU A 756 20.60 -13.03 -6.48
CA GLU A 756 19.48 -13.96 -6.41
C GLU A 756 18.85 -13.81 -5.02
N ILE A 757 17.52 -13.70 -4.92
CA ILE A 757 16.85 -13.58 -3.63
C ILE A 757 16.88 -14.96 -2.97
N THR A 758 17.82 -15.17 -2.05
CA THR A 758 18.02 -16.44 -1.34
C THR A 758 16.92 -16.66 -0.29
N THR A 759 15.71 -17.00 -0.74
CA THR A 759 14.53 -17.24 0.11
C THR A 759 14.58 -18.54 0.92
N ASP A 760 15.77 -19.02 1.28
CA ASP A 760 15.94 -20.25 2.07
C ASP A 760 15.88 -19.94 3.59
N LEU A 761 14.74 -19.40 4.01
CA LEU A 761 14.43 -19.01 5.40
C LEU A 761 14.23 -20.23 6.34
N GLY A 762 14.91 -21.36 6.07
CA GLY A 762 14.67 -22.63 6.71
C GLY A 762 15.91 -23.49 6.99
N LYS A 763 16.25 -23.61 8.29
CA LYS A 763 17.01 -24.73 8.93
C LYS A 763 18.54 -24.61 9.14
N HIS A 764 19.22 -23.50 8.85
CA HIS A 764 20.65 -23.34 9.22
C HIS A 764 20.92 -22.21 10.22
N GLN A 765 20.51 -22.43 11.49
CA GLN A 765 20.64 -21.45 12.58
C GLN A 765 22.06 -21.35 13.18
N HIS A 766 23.03 -22.12 12.68
CA HIS A 766 24.44 -22.13 13.09
C HIS A 766 25.37 -22.51 11.90
N MET A 767 25.33 -21.73 10.82
CA MET A 767 26.42 -21.65 9.83
C MET A 767 27.14 -20.30 9.98
N HIS A 768 28.32 -20.12 9.37
CA HIS A 768 29.24 -19.05 9.76
C HIS A 768 29.04 -17.72 9.01
N ASP A 769 29.17 -16.60 9.73
CA ASP A 769 29.30 -15.22 9.19
C ASP A 769 30.33 -15.10 8.04
N ARG A 770 31.34 -15.98 8.04
CA ARG A 770 32.38 -16.07 7.01
C ARG A 770 31.82 -16.46 5.63
N ASP A 771 30.78 -17.28 5.59
CA ASP A 771 30.22 -17.80 4.35
C ASP A 771 29.19 -16.78 3.79
N ASP A 772 28.49 -16.03 4.64
CA ASP A 772 27.71 -14.84 4.27
C ASP A 772 28.62 -13.72 3.72
N LEU A 773 29.75 -13.45 4.39
CA LEU A 773 30.77 -12.50 3.90
C LEU A 773 31.34 -12.93 2.54
N ALA A 774 31.51 -14.24 2.31
CA ALA A 774 31.97 -14.78 1.03
C ALA A 774 30.90 -14.63 -0.07
N ALA A 775 29.62 -14.82 0.26
CA ALA A 775 28.51 -14.54 -0.66
C ALA A 775 28.49 -13.05 -1.05
N GLU A 776 28.54 -12.14 -0.07
CA GLU A 776 28.58 -10.68 -0.28
C GLU A 776 29.78 -10.25 -1.14
N GLN A 777 30.96 -10.82 -0.90
CA GLN A 777 32.15 -10.58 -1.73
C GLN A 777 31.96 -11.10 -3.16
N SER A 778 31.40 -12.30 -3.35
CA SER A 778 31.15 -12.86 -4.68
C SER A 778 30.13 -12.04 -5.48
N GLU A 779 29.13 -11.46 -4.80
CA GLU A 779 28.15 -10.57 -5.43
C GLU A 779 28.77 -9.22 -5.82
N ARG A 780 29.63 -8.64 -4.96
CA ARG A 780 30.39 -7.43 -5.30
C ARG A 780 31.32 -7.65 -6.50
N GLU A 781 32.02 -8.79 -6.56
CA GLU A 781 32.83 -9.16 -7.71
C GLU A 781 31.99 -9.33 -8.99
N LEU A 782 30.81 -9.95 -8.89
CA LEU A 782 29.87 -10.12 -10.01
C LEU A 782 29.34 -8.77 -10.51
N ARG A 783 28.87 -7.89 -9.60
CA ARG A 783 28.43 -6.51 -9.91
C ARG A 783 29.53 -5.75 -10.65
N HIS A 784 30.74 -5.72 -10.10
CA HIS A 784 31.88 -5.03 -10.72
C HIS A 784 32.25 -5.60 -12.11
N LYS A 785 32.27 -6.92 -12.24
CA LYS A 785 32.57 -7.63 -13.50
C LYS A 785 31.53 -7.37 -14.59
N LEU A 786 30.24 -7.35 -14.25
CA LEU A 786 29.16 -7.00 -15.18
C LEU A 786 29.22 -5.52 -15.57
N LYS A 787 29.41 -4.61 -14.61
CA LYS A 787 29.57 -3.17 -14.86
C LYS A 787 30.72 -2.87 -15.83
N ALA A 788 31.88 -3.51 -15.64
CA ALA A 788 33.01 -3.42 -16.56
C ALA A 788 32.71 -4.00 -17.95
N ALA A 789 31.96 -5.10 -18.04
CA ALA A 789 31.60 -5.73 -19.30
C ALA A 789 30.60 -4.88 -20.13
N PHE A 790 29.59 -4.30 -19.48
CA PHE A 790 28.62 -3.40 -20.12
C PHE A 790 29.27 -2.08 -20.54
N LYS A 791 30.05 -1.42 -19.65
CA LYS A 791 30.75 -0.18 -20.00
C LYS A 791 31.69 -0.40 -21.18
N SER A 792 32.48 -1.47 -21.17
CA SER A 792 33.36 -1.81 -22.29
C SER A 792 32.64 -2.37 -23.53
N PHE A 793 31.32 -2.58 -23.49
CA PHE A 793 30.49 -2.74 -24.69
C PHE A 793 30.11 -1.37 -25.26
N CYS A 794 29.60 -0.46 -24.43
CA CYS A 794 29.21 0.92 -24.82
C CYS A 794 30.38 1.66 -25.48
N GLU A 795 31.54 1.73 -24.80
CA GLU A 795 32.76 2.38 -25.32
C GLU A 795 33.17 1.87 -26.72
N LYS A 796 32.98 0.57 -26.99
CA LYS A 796 33.30 -0.06 -28.28
C LYS A 796 32.24 0.21 -29.35
N VAL A 797 30.99 0.43 -28.97
CA VAL A 797 29.91 0.81 -29.88
C VAL A 797 30.03 2.28 -30.25
N GLU A 798 30.27 3.16 -29.29
CA GLU A 798 30.57 4.60 -29.50
C GLU A 798 31.79 4.77 -30.41
N SER A 799 32.87 4.01 -30.16
CA SER A 799 34.06 3.97 -31.02
C SER A 799 33.79 3.45 -32.44
N ALA A 800 32.81 2.56 -32.63
CA ALA A 800 32.46 1.99 -33.94
C ALA A 800 31.49 2.89 -34.73
N THR A 801 30.57 3.55 -34.04
CA THR A 801 29.60 4.53 -34.58
C THR A 801 30.18 5.94 -34.70
N LYS A 802 31.38 6.20 -34.16
CA LYS A 802 32.01 7.53 -34.09
C LYS A 802 31.12 8.56 -33.36
N GLN A 803 30.46 8.15 -32.28
CA GLN A 803 29.50 8.96 -31.52
C GLN A 803 28.21 9.32 -32.30
N GLU A 804 27.85 8.60 -33.37
CA GLU A 804 26.48 8.67 -33.93
C GLU A 804 25.42 8.08 -32.96
N ILE A 805 25.84 7.23 -32.01
CA ILE A 805 25.05 6.75 -30.88
C ILE A 805 25.92 6.86 -29.62
N GLU A 806 25.45 7.63 -28.64
CA GLU A 806 26.06 7.78 -27.32
C GLU A 806 25.15 7.12 -26.26
N PHE A 807 25.73 6.51 -25.21
CA PHE A 807 24.96 5.89 -24.13
C PHE A 807 24.81 6.84 -22.93
N GLU A 808 23.71 7.57 -22.89
CA GLU A 808 23.33 8.43 -21.77
C GLU A 808 23.28 7.61 -20.46
N THR A 809 23.96 8.09 -19.41
CA THR A 809 23.97 7.45 -18.08
C THR A 809 23.22 8.36 -17.10
N PRO A 810 22.25 7.86 -16.31
CA PRO A 810 21.44 8.70 -15.43
C PRO A 810 22.21 9.26 -14.22
N PHE A 811 21.89 10.51 -13.89
CA PHE A 811 22.40 11.23 -12.74
C PHE A 811 21.60 10.85 -11.49
N ARG A 812 21.94 9.72 -10.85
CA ARG A 812 21.24 9.21 -9.64
C ARG A 812 21.16 10.24 -8.51
N GLU A 813 22.15 11.13 -8.39
CA GLU A 813 22.19 12.22 -7.40
C GLU A 813 21.11 13.29 -7.61
N LEU A 814 20.64 13.48 -8.85
CA LEU A 814 19.53 14.37 -9.20
C LEU A 814 18.18 13.63 -9.26
N GLY A 815 18.16 12.35 -8.91
CA GLY A 815 16.97 11.51 -8.98
C GLY A 815 15.96 11.80 -7.87
N PHE A 816 14.67 11.73 -8.20
CA PHE A 816 13.57 11.96 -7.25
C PHE A 816 12.51 10.87 -7.34
N LEU A 817 11.78 10.65 -6.25
CA LEU A 817 10.69 9.67 -6.20
C LEU A 817 9.40 10.29 -6.77
N GLY A 818 8.68 9.51 -7.57
CA GLY A 818 7.39 9.89 -8.14
C GLY A 818 6.73 8.70 -8.85
N ALA A 819 5.46 8.84 -9.22
CA ALA A 819 4.65 7.80 -9.84
C ALA A 819 4.20 8.23 -11.26
N PRO A 820 4.99 7.94 -12.31
CA PRO A 820 4.62 8.18 -13.71
C PRO A 820 3.58 7.17 -14.23
N PHE A 821 3.47 6.05 -13.55
CA PHE A 821 2.47 5.00 -13.74
C PHE A 821 1.90 4.64 -12.35
N ARG A 822 1.44 3.40 -12.12
CA ARG A 822 0.82 2.99 -10.85
C ARG A 822 1.80 2.71 -9.70
N SER A 823 3.11 2.73 -9.93
CA SER A 823 4.16 2.51 -8.93
C SER A 823 4.99 3.77 -8.66
N THR A 824 5.37 3.99 -7.40
CA THR A 824 6.35 5.02 -7.03
C THR A 824 7.76 4.50 -7.32
N VAL A 825 8.46 5.18 -8.22
CA VAL A 825 9.77 4.80 -8.75
C VAL A 825 10.77 5.94 -8.58
N LEU A 826 12.06 5.64 -8.72
CA LEU A 826 13.11 6.65 -8.78
C LEU A 826 13.26 7.15 -10.22
N LEU A 827 12.71 8.33 -10.51
CA LEU A 827 12.98 9.03 -11.77
C LEU A 827 14.39 9.64 -11.69
N GLN A 828 15.14 9.52 -12.77
CA GLN A 828 16.54 9.96 -12.86
C GLN A 828 16.73 10.83 -14.11
N PRO A 829 17.21 12.07 -13.99
CA PRO A 829 17.61 12.87 -15.15
C PRO A 829 18.82 12.27 -15.87
N THR A 830 18.90 12.44 -17.18
CA THR A 830 20.10 12.23 -18.01
C THR A 830 20.53 13.56 -18.64
N ALA A 831 21.32 13.54 -19.72
CA ALA A 831 21.72 14.76 -20.42
C ALA A 831 20.57 15.38 -21.23
N GLY A 832 19.67 14.56 -21.79
CA GLY A 832 18.55 15.02 -22.62
C GLY A 832 17.16 14.48 -22.23
N CYS A 833 17.04 13.66 -21.19
CA CYS A 833 15.77 13.04 -20.78
C CYS A 833 15.54 13.06 -19.25
N LEU A 834 14.28 12.85 -18.86
CA LEU A 834 13.92 12.29 -17.55
C LEU A 834 13.48 10.84 -17.76
N ILE A 835 14.07 9.89 -17.01
CA ILE A 835 13.83 8.45 -17.22
C ILE A 835 13.52 7.68 -15.92
N ASN A 836 12.75 6.61 -16.04
CA ASN A 836 12.85 5.44 -15.17
C ASN A 836 12.91 4.18 -16.04
N LEU A 837 13.95 3.37 -15.84
CA LEU A 837 14.22 2.17 -16.65
C LEU A 837 14.19 0.87 -15.84
N THR A 838 14.14 0.92 -14.51
CA THR A 838 14.30 -0.29 -13.67
C THR A 838 13.05 -1.17 -13.75
N GLU A 839 11.88 -0.56 -13.56
CA GLU A 839 10.57 -1.18 -13.72
C GLU A 839 10.11 -1.24 -15.19
N TRP A 840 8.93 -1.81 -15.41
CA TRP A 840 8.28 -1.87 -16.71
C TRP A 840 6.76 -1.66 -16.57
N PRO A 841 6.10 -0.82 -17.39
CA PRO A 841 6.66 -0.08 -18.53
C PRO A 841 7.73 0.97 -18.14
N PRO A 842 8.67 1.27 -19.04
CA PRO A 842 9.69 2.27 -18.78
C PRO A 842 9.09 3.66 -18.96
N PHE A 843 9.59 4.63 -18.20
CA PHE A 843 9.24 6.04 -18.38
C PHE A 843 10.41 6.73 -19.08
N VAL A 844 10.12 7.41 -20.20
CA VAL A 844 11.11 8.20 -20.94
C VAL A 844 10.42 9.48 -21.43
N VAL A 845 10.89 10.63 -20.96
CA VAL A 845 10.46 11.96 -21.43
C VAL A 845 11.69 12.70 -21.96
N THR A 846 11.71 12.94 -23.27
CA THR A 846 12.74 13.78 -23.93
C THR A 846 12.52 15.24 -23.56
N LEU A 847 13.53 15.89 -22.97
CA LEU A 847 13.43 17.27 -22.51
C LEU A 847 13.27 18.25 -23.69
N GLU A 848 13.86 17.95 -24.84
CA GLU A 848 13.71 18.74 -26.06
C GLU A 848 12.26 18.80 -26.59
N ASP A 849 11.38 17.85 -26.23
CA ASP A 849 9.99 17.83 -26.69
C ASP A 849 9.01 18.52 -25.73
N ILE A 850 9.47 18.95 -24.55
CA ILE A 850 8.64 19.68 -23.57
C ILE A 850 8.41 21.12 -24.07
N GLU A 851 7.16 21.57 -24.04
CA GLU A 851 6.78 22.98 -24.16
C GLU A 851 6.91 23.66 -22.79
N LEU A 852 6.17 23.16 -21.79
CA LEU A 852 6.25 23.58 -20.39
C LEU A 852 5.95 22.43 -19.43
N VAL A 853 6.22 22.69 -18.15
CA VAL A 853 5.78 21.86 -17.03
C VAL A 853 4.72 22.59 -16.23
N HIS A 854 3.66 21.91 -15.80
CA HIS A 854 2.74 22.42 -14.79
C HIS A 854 2.82 21.55 -13.53
N PHE A 855 3.06 22.17 -12.39
CA PHE A 855 2.98 21.50 -11.10
C PHE A 855 1.55 21.64 -10.57
N GLU A 856 0.80 20.53 -10.57
CA GLU A 856 -0.54 20.47 -9.99
C GLU A 856 -0.47 20.14 -8.49
N ARG A 857 -1.54 20.49 -7.77
CA ARG A 857 -1.70 20.18 -6.33
C ARG A 857 -0.60 20.78 -5.46
N VAL A 858 0.00 21.89 -5.89
CA VAL A 858 1.00 22.66 -5.13
C VAL A 858 0.27 23.47 -4.05
N GLN A 859 -0.07 22.80 -2.95
CA GLN A 859 -0.80 23.38 -1.82
C GLN A 859 -0.13 22.99 -0.51
N PHE A 860 0.01 23.93 0.43
CA PHE A 860 0.70 23.72 1.71
C PHE A 860 0.13 22.59 2.59
N GLN A 861 -1.11 22.17 2.33
CA GLN A 861 -1.80 21.07 3.04
C GLN A 861 -1.46 19.68 2.48
N LEU A 862 -0.99 19.59 1.24
CA LEU A 862 -0.75 18.32 0.56
C LEU A 862 0.71 17.87 0.76
N LYS A 863 0.92 16.56 0.97
CA LYS A 863 2.26 15.98 1.18
C LYS A 863 3.04 15.87 -0.12
N ASN A 864 2.32 15.65 -1.21
CA ASN A 864 2.85 15.41 -2.55
C ASN A 864 2.15 16.34 -3.54
N PHE A 865 2.89 16.79 -4.55
CA PHE A 865 2.37 17.45 -5.75
C PHE A 865 2.46 16.49 -6.95
N ASP A 866 1.85 16.86 -8.06
CA ASP A 866 2.02 16.16 -9.34
C ASP A 866 2.70 17.09 -10.36
N MET A 867 3.40 16.50 -11.32
CA MET A 867 4.12 17.23 -12.37
C MET A 867 3.64 16.78 -13.74
N VAL A 868 3.07 17.70 -14.52
CA VAL A 868 2.53 17.47 -15.85
C VAL A 868 3.47 18.03 -16.91
N PHE A 869 3.97 17.16 -17.79
CA PHE A 869 4.73 17.53 -18.98
C PHE A 869 3.77 17.82 -20.14
N VAL A 870 3.74 19.08 -20.57
CA VAL A 870 3.05 19.52 -21.80
C VAL A 870 4.05 19.46 -22.95
N PHE A 871 3.72 18.72 -24.01
CA PHE A 871 4.61 18.54 -25.16
C PHE A 871 4.44 19.63 -26.22
N LYS A 872 5.46 19.79 -27.07
CA LYS A 872 5.47 20.72 -28.22
C LYS A 872 4.45 20.36 -29.31
N ASP A 873 4.11 19.08 -29.46
CA ASP A 873 2.98 18.63 -30.26
C ASP A 873 1.77 18.40 -29.36
N TYR A 874 0.77 19.29 -29.46
CA TYR A 874 -0.44 19.23 -28.65
C TYR A 874 -1.37 18.06 -29.00
N HIS A 875 -1.12 17.34 -30.10
CA HIS A 875 -1.79 16.06 -30.38
C HIS A 875 -1.25 14.92 -29.50
N HIS A 876 -0.04 15.06 -28.94
CA HIS A 876 0.50 14.10 -28.00
C HIS A 876 -0.13 14.31 -26.61
N LYS A 877 -0.57 13.22 -25.97
CA LYS A 877 -1.10 13.29 -24.60
C LYS A 877 0.00 13.80 -23.65
N VAL A 878 -0.38 14.63 -22.67
CA VAL A 878 0.51 15.02 -21.57
C VAL A 878 1.01 13.78 -20.80
N ALA A 879 2.23 13.84 -20.30
CA ALA A 879 2.77 12.82 -19.40
C ALA A 879 2.74 13.36 -17.96
N MET A 880 2.16 12.61 -17.02
CA MET A 880 2.00 13.06 -15.63
C MET A 880 2.85 12.19 -14.71
N VAL A 881 3.64 12.81 -13.85
CA VAL A 881 4.37 12.16 -12.76
C VAL A 881 3.69 12.56 -11.46
N SER A 882 2.90 11.65 -10.91
CA SER A 882 2.12 11.90 -9.71
C SER A 882 2.91 11.65 -8.43
N ALA A 883 2.37 12.08 -7.29
CA ALA A 883 2.84 11.72 -5.95
C ALA A 883 4.31 12.08 -5.66
N ILE A 884 4.81 13.19 -6.20
CA ILE A 884 6.17 13.69 -5.94
C ILE A 884 6.19 14.39 -4.57
N PRO A 885 7.10 14.02 -3.64
CA PRO A 885 7.18 14.63 -2.31
C PRO A 885 7.43 16.15 -2.35
N MET A 886 6.63 16.94 -1.62
CA MET A 886 6.71 18.42 -1.62
C MET A 886 8.07 18.98 -1.15
N ASN A 887 8.85 18.23 -0.37
CA ASN A 887 10.21 18.64 0.02
C ASN A 887 11.22 18.59 -1.14
N LEU A 888 10.86 17.98 -2.28
CA LEU A 888 11.67 17.97 -3.51
C LEU A 888 11.22 19.03 -4.52
N LEU A 889 10.15 19.79 -4.24
CA LEU A 889 9.60 20.79 -5.17
C LEU A 889 10.67 21.80 -5.63
N ASP A 890 11.42 22.40 -4.71
CA ASP A 890 12.47 23.36 -5.05
C ASP A 890 13.66 22.75 -5.79
N HIS A 891 13.96 21.47 -5.53
CA HIS A 891 14.99 20.73 -6.26
C HIS A 891 14.56 20.44 -7.71
N VAL A 892 13.31 20.01 -7.92
CA VAL A 892 12.74 19.79 -9.27
C VAL A 892 12.61 21.13 -10.02
N LYS A 893 12.22 22.22 -9.34
CA LYS A 893 12.24 23.58 -9.92
C LYS A 893 13.64 24.00 -10.34
N GLU A 894 14.65 23.85 -9.50
CA GLU A 894 16.03 24.23 -9.85
C GLU A 894 16.57 23.39 -11.02
N TRP A 895 16.27 22.09 -11.05
CA TRP A 895 16.55 21.22 -12.19
C TRP A 895 15.89 21.74 -13.48
N LEU A 896 14.58 22.04 -13.48
CA LEU A 896 13.90 22.59 -14.66
C LEU A 896 14.46 23.95 -15.10
N ASN A 897 14.85 24.83 -14.15
CA ASN A 897 15.54 26.09 -14.45
C ASN A 897 16.89 25.85 -15.15
N SER A 898 17.67 24.87 -14.69
CA SER A 898 18.95 24.50 -15.32
C SER A 898 18.81 23.83 -16.70
N CYS A 899 17.59 23.40 -17.07
CA CYS A 899 17.25 22.88 -18.39
C CYS A 899 16.60 23.94 -19.31
N ASP A 900 16.53 25.21 -18.89
CA ASP A 900 15.80 26.30 -19.56
C ASP A 900 14.29 26.00 -19.82
N ILE A 901 13.67 25.14 -18.99
CA ILE A 901 12.26 24.77 -19.10
C ILE A 901 11.39 25.74 -18.30
N ARG A 902 10.32 26.28 -18.92
CA ARG A 902 9.28 27.04 -18.21
C ARG A 902 8.43 26.09 -17.39
N TYR A 903 8.22 26.40 -16.10
CA TYR A 903 7.23 25.74 -15.27
C TYR A 903 6.21 26.72 -14.68
N THR A 904 5.02 26.20 -14.40
CA THR A 904 3.87 26.90 -13.78
C THR A 904 3.40 26.10 -12.57
N GLU A 905 2.62 26.71 -11.67
CA GLU A 905 2.22 26.11 -10.39
C GLU A 905 0.73 26.35 -10.12
N GLY A 906 0.00 25.29 -9.80
CA GLY A 906 -1.45 25.33 -9.58
C GLY A 906 -1.91 24.46 -8.40
N VAL A 907 -2.99 24.88 -7.74
CA VAL A 907 -3.62 24.13 -6.64
C VAL A 907 -4.57 23.05 -7.17
N GLN A 908 -5.23 23.30 -8.31
CA GLN A 908 -6.21 22.40 -8.91
C GLN A 908 -5.55 21.42 -9.89
N THR A 909 -6.24 20.30 -10.17
CA THR A 909 -5.90 19.39 -11.27
C THR A 909 -6.71 19.75 -12.51
N LEU A 910 -6.05 19.85 -13.67
CA LEU A 910 -6.63 20.40 -14.88
C LEU A 910 -7.03 19.34 -15.90
N ASN A 911 -8.11 19.59 -16.65
CA ASN A 911 -8.51 18.71 -17.75
C ASN A 911 -7.70 19.02 -19.02
N TRP A 912 -6.46 18.54 -19.04
CA TRP A 912 -5.50 18.72 -20.14
C TRP A 912 -6.05 18.29 -21.50
N ALA A 913 -6.89 17.25 -21.55
CA ALA A 913 -7.52 16.80 -22.80
C ALA A 913 -8.51 17.83 -23.37
N LYS A 914 -9.24 18.56 -22.51
CA LYS A 914 -10.10 19.68 -22.92
C LYS A 914 -9.27 20.91 -23.31
N ILE A 915 -8.25 21.24 -22.53
CA ILE A 915 -7.38 22.41 -22.75
C ILE A 915 -6.63 22.28 -24.07
N LEU A 916 -5.89 21.18 -24.29
CA LEU A 916 -5.15 20.96 -25.54
C LEU A 916 -6.08 20.92 -26.76
N LYS A 917 -7.29 20.34 -26.64
CA LYS A 917 -8.28 20.39 -27.73
C LYS A 917 -8.69 21.83 -28.06
N THR A 918 -8.94 22.66 -27.05
CA THR A 918 -9.31 24.08 -27.26
C THR A 918 -8.17 24.85 -27.95
N ILE A 919 -6.91 24.59 -27.58
CA ILE A 919 -5.73 25.20 -28.20
C ILE A 919 -5.51 24.71 -29.65
N ILE A 920 -5.94 23.49 -29.99
CA ILE A 920 -5.91 22.95 -31.37
C ILE A 920 -7.07 23.50 -32.21
N ASP A 921 -8.27 23.62 -31.62
CA ASP A 921 -9.48 24.10 -32.30
C ASP A 921 -9.38 25.62 -32.62
N ASP A 922 -8.79 26.43 -31.74
CA ASP A 922 -8.49 27.86 -31.97
C ASP A 922 -7.12 28.27 -31.38
N PRO A 923 -6.03 28.13 -32.15
CA PRO A 923 -4.70 28.52 -31.72
C PRO A 923 -4.46 30.04 -31.69
N GLU A 924 -5.23 30.85 -32.42
CA GLU A 924 -4.96 32.29 -32.53
C GLU A 924 -5.52 33.04 -31.31
N SER A 925 -6.78 32.75 -30.95
CA SER A 925 -7.44 33.29 -29.75
C SER A 925 -6.65 32.98 -28.47
N PHE A 926 -6.14 31.75 -28.34
CA PHE A 926 -5.33 31.33 -27.19
C PHE A 926 -4.10 32.23 -26.95
N PHE A 927 -3.38 32.63 -28.00
CA PHE A 927 -2.22 33.53 -27.82
C PHE A 927 -2.60 35.00 -27.70
N GLU A 928 -3.82 35.41 -28.06
CA GLU A 928 -4.32 36.77 -27.83
C GLU A 928 -4.80 36.96 -26.39
N THR A 929 -5.31 35.92 -25.74
CA THR A 929 -5.61 35.88 -24.29
C THR A 929 -4.39 35.63 -23.39
N GLY A 930 -3.17 35.79 -23.92
CA GLY A 930 -1.91 35.66 -23.18
C GLY A 930 -1.25 34.28 -23.24
N GLY A 931 -1.86 33.29 -23.90
CA GLY A 931 -1.34 31.93 -23.99
C GLY A 931 -1.30 31.27 -22.62
N TRP A 932 -0.14 30.74 -22.24
CA TRP A 932 0.02 29.96 -21.01
C TRP A 932 -0.03 30.78 -19.69
N THR A 933 -0.27 32.08 -19.73
CA THR A 933 -0.32 32.94 -18.52
C THR A 933 -1.53 32.67 -17.62
N PHE A 934 -2.59 32.00 -18.11
CA PHE A 934 -3.72 31.58 -17.26
C PHE A 934 -3.34 30.52 -16.20
N LEU A 935 -2.11 30.00 -16.25
CA LEU A 935 -1.53 29.08 -15.26
C LEU A 935 -0.63 29.77 -14.22
N ASP A 936 -0.46 31.09 -14.28
CA ASP A 936 0.31 31.86 -13.30
C ASP A 936 -0.62 32.42 -12.19
N PRO A 937 -0.34 32.17 -10.90
CA PRO A 937 -1.22 32.60 -9.79
C PRO A 937 -1.48 34.11 -9.66
N GLU A 938 -0.67 34.96 -10.29
CA GLU A 938 -0.82 36.42 -10.23
C GLU A 938 -1.90 36.97 -11.19
N SER A 939 -2.68 36.10 -11.84
CA SER A 939 -3.74 36.52 -12.78
C SER A 939 -5.13 36.74 -12.15
N ASP A 940 -5.36 36.27 -10.91
CA ASP A 940 -6.62 36.45 -10.16
C ASP A 940 -6.61 37.68 -9.20
N ASP A 941 -5.45 38.30 -8.95
CA ASP A 941 -5.27 39.34 -7.91
C ASP A 941 -5.50 40.81 -8.38
N GLU A 942 -5.78 41.06 -9.67
CA GLU A 942 -6.03 42.43 -10.21
C GLU A 942 -7.54 42.74 -10.43
N ALA A 943 -8.39 42.50 -9.41
CA ALA A 943 -9.84 42.77 -9.50
C ALA A 943 -10.54 43.28 -8.21
N GLU A 944 -9.83 43.75 -7.17
CA GLU A 944 -10.47 44.45 -6.03
C GLU A 944 -10.51 45.98 -6.26
N ALA A 945 -11.69 46.54 -6.54
CA ALA A 945 -11.91 47.98 -6.66
C ALA A 945 -13.36 48.43 -6.35
N GLU A 946 -13.64 48.61 -5.05
CA GLU A 946 -14.71 49.44 -4.42
C GLU A 946 -16.21 49.14 -4.73
N ASP A 947 -17.03 49.13 -3.68
CA ASP A 947 -18.48 48.88 -3.74
C ASP A 947 -19.28 50.09 -4.29
N GLU A 948 -20.15 49.88 -5.28
CA GLU A 948 -21.42 50.62 -5.46
C GLU A 948 -22.54 49.62 -5.84
N GLU A 949 -23.76 49.84 -5.31
CA GLU A 949 -24.93 48.96 -5.48
C GLU A 949 -25.76 49.38 -6.71
N GLU A 950 -26.16 48.45 -7.60
CA GLU A 950 -27.54 48.24 -8.13
C GLU A 950 -27.61 47.35 -9.42
N GLU A 951 -28.44 46.29 -9.33
CA GLU A 951 -29.32 45.65 -10.34
C GLU A 951 -28.81 44.99 -11.66
N GLU A 952 -29.40 43.80 -11.97
CA GLU A 952 -29.56 43.10 -13.28
C GLU A 952 -28.27 42.70 -14.06
N ASP A 953 -28.12 41.54 -14.73
CA ASP A 953 -28.90 40.28 -14.88
C ASP A 953 -27.96 39.24 -15.59
N ASP A 954 -28.22 37.95 -15.77
CA ASP A 954 -29.40 37.08 -15.54
C ASP A 954 -28.90 35.64 -15.25
N ALA A 955 -29.64 34.86 -14.45
CA ALA A 955 -29.36 33.45 -14.16
C ALA A 955 -30.46 32.56 -14.76
N TYR A 956 -30.32 32.21 -16.04
CA TYR A 956 -31.41 31.58 -16.80
C TYR A 956 -31.73 30.13 -16.37
N GLU A 957 -32.73 29.98 -15.50
CA GLU A 957 -33.49 28.75 -15.28
C GLU A 957 -34.56 28.56 -16.38
N PRO A 958 -34.71 27.37 -16.99
CA PRO A 958 -35.90 27.02 -17.75
C PRO A 958 -37.06 26.67 -16.81
N THR A 959 -38.03 27.58 -16.75
CA THR A 959 -39.28 27.52 -15.95
C THR A 959 -39.99 26.17 -15.83
N ASP A 960 -40.53 25.88 -14.64
CA ASP A 960 -41.59 24.88 -14.43
C ASP A 960 -42.86 25.18 -15.25
N LEU A 961 -43.52 24.11 -15.69
CA LEU A 961 -44.97 24.05 -15.93
C LEU A 961 -45.46 22.67 -15.49
N ASP A 962 -46.41 22.62 -14.56
CA ASP A 962 -46.93 21.39 -13.97
C ASP A 962 -47.64 20.47 -14.99
N ASP A 963 -47.39 19.17 -14.88
CA ASP A 963 -48.43 18.12 -14.94
C ASP A 963 -47.91 16.87 -14.20
N ASP A 964 -48.76 16.17 -13.45
CA ASP A 964 -48.41 15.03 -12.59
C ASP A 964 -48.00 13.76 -13.38
N ASP A 965 -47.08 12.93 -12.87
CA ASP A 965 -47.43 11.60 -12.31
C ASP A 965 -46.23 10.70 -11.85
N GLU A 966 -46.49 10.01 -10.73
CA GLU A 966 -45.93 8.74 -10.18
C GLU A 966 -44.40 8.49 -9.95
N GLU A 967 -44.13 7.81 -8.82
CA GLU A 967 -42.80 7.37 -8.34
C GLU A 967 -42.25 6.13 -9.08
N SER A 968 -40.92 6.02 -9.19
CA SER A 968 -40.24 4.74 -8.96
C SER A 968 -38.80 4.95 -8.48
N ASP A 969 -38.49 4.49 -7.26
CA ASP A 969 -37.11 4.21 -6.83
C ASP A 969 -36.47 3.20 -7.82
N GLU A 970 -35.23 3.43 -8.29
CA GLU A 970 -34.11 2.48 -8.07
C GLU A 970 -32.74 3.01 -8.59
N ASP A 971 -31.68 2.47 -7.96
CA ASP A 971 -30.24 2.59 -8.25
C ASP A 971 -29.51 3.94 -8.10
N SER A 972 -28.18 3.82 -7.98
CA SER A 972 -27.30 4.82 -7.36
C SER A 972 -26.28 5.41 -8.34
N ASP A 973 -26.04 6.72 -8.24
CA ASP A 973 -24.89 7.38 -8.86
C ASP A 973 -23.56 6.86 -8.28
N TYR A 974 -23.01 5.84 -8.92
CA TYR A 974 -21.61 5.48 -8.85
C TYR A 974 -20.92 6.10 -10.07
N SER A 975 -20.24 7.25 -9.87
CA SER A 975 -19.62 8.01 -10.96
C SER A 975 -18.49 7.21 -11.61
N GLU A 976 -18.78 6.56 -12.73
CA GLU A 976 -17.86 5.70 -13.49
C GLU A 976 -16.76 6.55 -14.17
N VAL A 977 -15.75 6.93 -13.39
CA VAL A 977 -14.47 7.40 -13.92
C VAL A 977 -13.80 6.19 -14.59
N SER A 978 -13.86 6.18 -15.91
CA SER A 978 -13.29 5.11 -16.74
C SER A 978 -11.76 5.15 -16.72
N GLU A 979 -11.16 4.54 -15.70
CA GLU A 979 -9.77 4.09 -15.78
C GLU A 979 -9.73 2.81 -16.63
N ASP A 980 -9.03 2.86 -17.77
CA ASP A 980 -8.77 1.66 -18.58
C ASP A 980 -7.81 0.74 -17.79
N ASP A 981 -8.36 -0.34 -17.21
CA ASP A 981 -7.57 -1.36 -16.52
C ASP A 981 -7.55 -2.69 -17.30
N ASP A 982 -6.47 -2.88 -18.07
CA ASP A 982 -6.14 -4.13 -18.77
C ASP A 982 -5.68 -5.22 -17.77
N ASP A 983 -6.60 -5.74 -16.94
CA ASP A 983 -6.39 -7.00 -16.20
C ASP A 983 -7.00 -8.18 -16.98
N ASP A 984 -6.18 -8.78 -17.86
CA ASP A 984 -6.56 -9.89 -18.76
C ASP A 984 -6.59 -11.24 -18.00
N SER A 985 -7.40 -11.29 -16.94
CA SER A 985 -7.53 -12.45 -16.05
C SER A 985 -8.38 -13.56 -16.68
N GLU A 986 -7.79 -14.39 -17.56
CA GLU A 986 -8.48 -15.55 -18.13
C GLU A 986 -8.76 -16.63 -17.06
N GLU A 987 -9.97 -16.63 -16.50
CA GLU A 987 -10.52 -17.77 -15.72
C GLU A 987 -10.73 -18.99 -16.64
N GLU A 988 -9.67 -19.77 -16.85
CA GLU A 988 -9.73 -21.01 -17.64
C GLU A 988 -10.46 -22.12 -16.86
N LEU A 989 -11.78 -22.21 -17.06
CA LEU A 989 -12.65 -23.29 -16.57
C LEU A 989 -12.39 -24.62 -17.29
N GLY A 990 -11.20 -25.19 -17.07
CA GLY A 990 -10.78 -26.49 -17.60
C GLY A 990 -11.41 -27.68 -16.86
N SER A 991 -12.13 -28.54 -17.58
CA SER A 991 -12.64 -29.82 -17.08
C SER A 991 -12.58 -30.88 -18.18
N SER A 992 -11.90 -32.01 -17.91
CA SER A 992 -12.00 -33.33 -18.60
C SER A 992 -11.87 -33.34 -20.15
N ASP A 993 -10.94 -34.06 -20.80
CA ASP A 993 -10.13 -35.22 -20.37
C ASP A 993 -8.85 -35.34 -21.22
N GLU A 994 -7.68 -35.56 -20.60
CA GLU A 994 -6.62 -36.38 -21.20
C GLU A 994 -5.82 -37.09 -20.08
N SER A 995 -5.38 -38.33 -20.33
CA SER A 995 -4.95 -39.26 -19.28
C SER A 995 -3.55 -38.95 -18.72
N GLY A 996 -3.48 -38.48 -17.47
CA GLY A 996 -2.22 -38.44 -16.71
C GLY A 996 -1.64 -39.83 -16.42
N LYS A 997 -0.32 -39.89 -16.16
CA LYS A 997 0.36 -41.09 -15.63
C LYS A 997 -0.09 -41.34 -14.18
N ASP A 998 -0.07 -42.60 -13.73
CA ASP A 998 -0.31 -42.94 -12.32
C ASP A 998 0.89 -42.56 -11.44
N TRP A 999 0.63 -42.28 -10.15
CA TRP A 999 1.63 -41.84 -9.17
C TRP A 999 2.79 -42.83 -9.03
N SER A 1000 2.55 -44.13 -9.18
CA SER A 1000 3.59 -45.16 -9.11
C SER A 1000 4.60 -45.13 -10.26
N ASP A 1001 4.31 -44.42 -11.35
CA ASP A 1001 5.24 -44.22 -12.46
C ASP A 1001 6.03 -42.93 -12.26
N LEU A 1002 5.42 -41.85 -11.73
CA LEU A 1002 6.14 -40.63 -11.35
C LEU A 1002 7.10 -40.87 -10.17
N GLU A 1003 6.69 -41.66 -9.18
CA GLU A 1003 7.53 -42.07 -8.05
C GLU A 1003 8.69 -42.98 -8.49
N ARG A 1004 8.52 -43.72 -9.59
CA ARG A 1004 9.61 -44.50 -10.21
C ARG A 1004 10.56 -43.62 -11.03
N GLU A 1005 10.02 -42.68 -11.81
CA GLU A 1005 10.79 -41.74 -12.64
C GLU A 1005 11.68 -40.86 -11.74
N ALA A 1006 11.16 -40.37 -10.60
CA ALA A 1006 11.95 -39.68 -9.59
C ALA A 1006 12.99 -40.58 -8.88
N ALA A 1007 12.63 -41.84 -8.57
CA ALA A 1007 13.55 -42.79 -7.94
C ALA A 1007 14.65 -43.32 -8.89
N GLU A 1008 14.51 -43.14 -10.21
CA GLU A 1008 15.58 -43.37 -11.18
C GLU A 1008 16.49 -42.13 -11.33
N GLU A 1009 15.95 -40.90 -11.33
CA GLU A 1009 16.79 -39.67 -11.34
C GLU A 1009 17.65 -39.49 -10.07
N ASP A 1010 17.11 -39.73 -8.88
CA ASP A 1010 17.90 -39.65 -7.62
C ASP A 1010 18.99 -40.73 -7.57
N LYS A 1011 18.79 -41.84 -8.28
CA LYS A 1011 19.75 -42.94 -8.37
C LYS A 1011 20.85 -42.68 -9.39
N GLU A 1012 20.54 -42.09 -10.55
CA GLU A 1012 21.56 -41.62 -11.50
C GLU A 1012 22.44 -40.51 -10.89
N LYS A 1013 21.90 -39.69 -9.97
CA LYS A 1013 22.73 -38.73 -9.20
C LYS A 1013 23.71 -39.41 -8.26
N MET A 1014 23.29 -40.43 -7.51
CA MET A 1014 24.19 -41.12 -6.56
C MET A 1014 25.35 -41.85 -7.25
N ASP A 1015 25.10 -42.50 -8.39
CA ASP A 1015 26.15 -43.19 -9.16
C ASP A 1015 27.19 -42.22 -9.79
N PHE A 1016 26.98 -40.90 -9.75
CA PHE A 1016 27.89 -39.90 -10.36
C PHE A 1016 28.84 -39.21 -9.36
N GLU A 1017 28.58 -39.25 -8.05
CA GLU A 1017 29.45 -38.61 -7.04
C GLU A 1017 30.53 -39.56 -6.44
N ASP A 1018 30.29 -40.87 -6.47
CA ASP A 1018 31.11 -41.84 -5.71
C ASP A 1018 32.49 -42.15 -6.36
N GLU A 1019 32.73 -41.79 -7.62
CA GLU A 1019 34.00 -42.08 -8.31
C GLU A 1019 35.13 -41.05 -8.00
N TYR A 1020 34.83 -39.87 -7.44
CA TYR A 1020 35.81 -38.77 -7.35
C TYR A 1020 36.42 -38.46 -5.97
N SER A 1021 35.93 -39.06 -4.87
CA SER A 1021 36.42 -38.77 -3.51
C SER A 1021 37.43 -39.79 -2.95
N SER A 1022 37.56 -40.97 -3.58
CA SER A 1022 38.25 -42.16 -3.05
C SER A 1022 39.80 -42.12 -3.13
N SER A 1023 40.46 -41.03 -2.72
CA SER A 1023 41.93 -40.95 -2.72
C SER A 1023 42.59 -39.92 -1.79
N LYS A 1024 42.66 -40.21 -0.47
CA LYS A 1024 43.89 -40.11 0.38
C LYS A 1024 43.66 -40.44 1.87
N LYS A 1025 44.64 -41.16 2.44
CA LYS A 1025 45.15 -41.15 3.84
C LYS A 1025 44.33 -40.28 4.83
N GLY A 1026 43.70 -40.81 5.89
CA GLY A 1026 44.24 -41.73 6.91
C GLY A 1026 44.95 -40.92 8.02
N GLY A 1027 44.82 -41.18 9.32
CA GLY A 1027 44.15 -42.26 10.04
C GLY A 1027 44.98 -42.64 11.29
N ARG A 1028 44.44 -42.44 12.51
CA ARG A 1028 45.01 -42.93 13.79
C ARG A 1028 44.07 -42.72 15.00
N HIS A 1029 44.35 -43.49 16.06
CA HIS A 1029 43.80 -43.63 17.44
C HIS A 1029 43.04 -42.43 18.09
N GLY A 1030 42.17 -42.63 19.11
CA GLY A 1030 41.64 -43.88 19.69
C GLY A 1030 41.16 -43.83 21.18
N HIS A 1031 40.21 -44.72 21.52
CA HIS A 1031 39.83 -45.33 22.83
C HIS A 1031 39.82 -44.59 24.20
N HIS A 1032 38.65 -44.69 24.85
CA HIS A 1032 38.38 -45.05 26.27
C HIS A 1032 38.72 -44.14 27.47
N LYS A 1033 37.66 -43.77 28.23
CA LYS A 1033 37.30 -44.17 29.62
C LYS A 1033 35.92 -43.52 29.96
N SER A 1034 34.94 -44.02 30.74
CA SER A 1034 34.77 -44.98 31.85
C SER A 1034 35.32 -44.54 33.22
N SER A 1035 34.63 -44.64 34.37
CA SER A 1035 33.21 -44.94 34.71
C SER A 1035 32.97 -44.78 36.24
N LYS A 1036 31.70 -44.93 36.69
CA LYS A 1036 31.19 -45.22 38.07
C LYS A 1036 30.84 -44.07 39.04
N GLY A 1037 29.78 -44.34 39.82
CA GLY A 1037 29.34 -43.66 41.05
C GLY A 1037 27.89 -43.15 41.00
N SER A 1038 27.00 -43.24 42.01
CA SER A 1038 26.81 -44.19 43.14
C SER A 1038 25.60 -43.76 44.00
N SER A 1039 24.75 -44.71 44.48
CA SER A 1039 23.81 -44.58 45.65
C SER A 1039 22.71 -43.48 45.63
N SER A 1040 21.58 -43.51 46.38
CA SER A 1040 20.80 -44.60 47.01
C SER A 1040 19.43 -44.12 47.58
N SER A 1041 18.36 -44.92 47.38
CA SER A 1041 17.20 -45.18 48.28
C SER A 1041 16.29 -44.07 48.91
N SER A 1042 15.03 -43.98 48.44
CA SER A 1042 13.74 -43.95 49.20
C SER A 1042 12.55 -43.94 48.20
N ARG A 1043 11.43 -44.70 48.28
CA ARG A 1043 10.36 -44.88 49.31
C ARG A 1043 9.60 -43.58 49.64
N HIS A 1044 8.26 -43.48 49.67
CA HIS A 1044 7.14 -44.39 49.27
C HIS A 1044 5.79 -43.62 49.32
N HIS A 1045 4.73 -44.10 48.62
CA HIS A 1045 3.29 -43.77 48.84
C HIS A 1045 2.83 -42.31 48.58
N SER A 1046 1.53 -41.96 48.47
CA SER A 1046 0.28 -42.58 47.92
C SER A 1046 -0.87 -41.52 48.02
N SER A 1047 -2.17 -41.69 47.71
CA SER A 1047 -3.05 -42.72 47.11
C SER A 1047 -4.41 -42.05 46.75
N SER A 1048 -5.31 -42.76 46.04
CA SER A 1048 -6.79 -42.55 46.02
C SER A 1048 -7.31 -41.27 45.30
N HIS A 1049 -8.59 -41.10 44.91
CA HIS A 1049 -9.66 -41.94 44.33
C HIS A 1049 -10.88 -41.01 44.03
N LYS A 1050 -11.90 -41.53 43.32
CA LYS A 1050 -13.27 -40.95 43.13
C LYS A 1050 -13.37 -39.71 42.20
N SER A 1051 -14.48 -39.52 41.45
CA SER A 1051 -15.58 -40.43 41.10
C SER A 1051 -16.47 -39.85 39.98
N SER A 1052 -17.22 -40.73 39.30
CA SER A 1052 -18.47 -40.45 38.54
C SER A 1052 -18.36 -39.55 37.28
N HIS A 1053 -19.24 -39.64 36.27
CA HIS A 1053 -20.47 -40.45 36.13
C HIS A 1053 -20.62 -41.04 34.70
N SER A 1054 -21.62 -41.91 34.55
CA SER A 1054 -22.36 -42.30 33.33
C SER A 1054 -22.52 -41.21 32.24
N SER A 1055 -22.73 -41.50 30.93
CA SER A 1055 -23.02 -42.77 30.21
C SER A 1055 -23.13 -42.55 28.69
N SER A 1056 -23.01 -43.60 27.87
CA SER A 1056 -24.04 -43.99 26.86
C SER A 1056 -23.71 -45.30 26.10
N HIS A 1057 -24.75 -45.87 25.46
CA HIS A 1057 -24.92 -47.10 24.67
C HIS A 1057 -23.66 -47.81 24.10
N LYS A 1058 -23.45 -49.13 24.27
CA LYS A 1058 -24.25 -50.35 23.93
C LYS A 1058 -24.41 -50.68 22.42
N SER A 1059 -23.45 -51.47 21.94
CA SER A 1059 -23.62 -52.84 21.39
C SER A 1059 -24.59 -53.16 20.23
N PRO A 1060 -24.20 -54.03 19.27
CA PRO A 1060 -25.08 -54.58 18.23
C PRO A 1060 -25.88 -55.81 18.71
N SER A 1061 -26.78 -56.37 17.86
CA SER A 1061 -26.77 -57.80 17.45
C SER A 1061 -28.07 -58.30 16.79
N LYS A 1062 -27.98 -59.50 16.15
CA LYS A 1062 -29.04 -60.47 15.79
C LYS A 1062 -30.01 -60.17 14.62
N SER A 1063 -29.83 -60.95 13.55
CA SER A 1063 -30.84 -61.93 13.13
C SER A 1063 -30.15 -63.15 12.47
N SER A 1064 -30.87 -64.24 12.26
CA SER A 1064 -30.31 -65.56 11.87
C SER A 1064 -31.13 -66.22 10.77
N SER A 1065 -30.50 -66.84 9.76
CA SER A 1065 -31.05 -68.03 9.10
C SER A 1065 -30.06 -68.79 8.22
N SER A 1066 -30.21 -70.10 8.28
CA SER A 1066 -29.56 -71.22 7.60
C SER A 1066 -29.65 -71.32 6.06
N HIS A 1067 -28.89 -72.29 5.51
CA HIS A 1067 -29.19 -73.13 4.33
C HIS A 1067 -29.03 -72.59 2.87
N ARG A 1068 -27.92 -72.94 2.18
CA ARG A 1068 -27.83 -74.04 1.15
C ARG A 1068 -26.49 -74.06 0.36
N HIS A 1069 -26.24 -75.22 -0.29
CA HIS A 1069 -25.43 -75.60 -1.49
C HIS A 1069 -24.64 -74.52 -2.29
N SER A 1070 -23.54 -74.81 -3.01
CA SER A 1070 -22.66 -76.02 -3.16
C SER A 1070 -21.47 -75.74 -4.12
N SER A 1071 -20.39 -76.57 -4.09
CA SER A 1071 -19.43 -76.91 -5.21
C SER A 1071 -18.87 -75.81 -6.14
N SER A 1072 -17.58 -75.63 -6.44
CA SER A 1072 -16.29 -76.37 -6.29
C SER A 1072 -15.13 -75.35 -6.45
N SER A 1073 -13.83 -75.56 -6.76
CA SER A 1073 -12.91 -76.65 -7.20
C SER A 1073 -11.47 -76.29 -6.67
N SER A 1074 -10.33 -77.00 -6.79
CA SER A 1074 -9.65 -77.92 -7.76
C SER A 1074 -9.11 -77.23 -9.03
N LYS A 1075 -7.81 -77.11 -9.35
CA LYS A 1075 -6.48 -77.61 -8.87
C LYS A 1075 -5.41 -76.52 -9.21
N SER A 1076 -4.19 -76.37 -8.67
CA SER A 1076 -3.17 -77.21 -8.02
C SER A 1076 -2.20 -78.00 -8.94
N LYS A 1077 -0.91 -78.08 -8.52
CA LYS A 1077 0.32 -78.67 -9.15
C LYS A 1077 1.16 -77.70 -10.04
N SER A 1078 2.50 -77.81 -10.12
CA SER A 1078 3.44 -78.86 -9.67
C SER A 1078 4.83 -78.36 -9.17
N SER A 1079 5.45 -79.20 -8.32
CA SER A 1079 6.88 -79.37 -7.91
C SER A 1079 8.01 -78.64 -8.68
N SER A 1080 9.13 -78.14 -8.10
CA SER A 1080 9.98 -78.47 -6.92
C SER A 1080 11.20 -79.41 -7.17
N HIS A 1081 12.29 -79.22 -6.39
CA HIS A 1081 13.56 -80.00 -6.31
C HIS A 1081 14.64 -79.73 -7.41
N HIS A 1082 15.97 -79.83 -7.19
CA HIS A 1082 16.81 -79.96 -5.96
C HIS A 1082 18.28 -79.46 -6.17
N SER A 1083 18.95 -79.18 -5.05
CA SER A 1083 20.40 -79.19 -4.71
C SER A 1083 21.32 -80.22 -5.41
N SER A 1084 22.67 -80.13 -5.49
CA SER A 1084 23.67 -79.12 -5.03
C SER A 1084 25.14 -79.43 -5.46
N SER A 1085 25.98 -78.39 -5.59
CA SER A 1085 27.44 -78.31 -5.29
C SER A 1085 28.49 -79.33 -5.84
N SER A 1086 29.49 -78.79 -6.58
CA SER A 1086 30.96 -78.81 -6.29
C SER A 1086 31.98 -79.31 -7.36
N LYS A 1087 33.02 -78.46 -7.58
CA LYS A 1087 34.44 -78.69 -8.02
C LYS A 1087 34.81 -79.51 -9.28
N SER A 1088 35.43 -78.80 -10.26
CA SER A 1088 36.77 -78.96 -10.92
C SER A 1088 37.43 -80.35 -11.09
N PRO A 1089 38.31 -80.63 -12.11
CA PRO A 1089 39.32 -79.70 -12.69
C PRO A 1089 39.80 -79.95 -14.18
N SER A 1090 40.97 -79.36 -14.54
CA SER A 1090 41.87 -79.63 -15.71
C SER A 1090 41.61 -78.83 -17.02
N LYS A 1091 42.59 -78.49 -17.89
CA LYS A 1091 44.09 -78.55 -17.89
C LYS A 1091 44.69 -77.65 -19.01
N SER A 1092 46.04 -77.50 -19.07
CA SER A 1092 46.90 -76.93 -20.17
C SER A 1092 46.75 -75.41 -20.48
N SER A 1093 47.76 -74.51 -20.52
CA SER A 1093 49.15 -74.42 -21.09
C SER A 1093 49.18 -73.70 -22.46
N SER A 1094 50.11 -72.79 -22.85
CA SER A 1094 51.43 -72.38 -22.29
C SER A 1094 52.06 -71.12 -22.96
N HIS A 1095 53.02 -70.49 -22.25
CA HIS A 1095 54.20 -69.72 -22.72
C HIS A 1095 54.10 -68.38 -23.53
N HIS A 1096 54.69 -67.33 -22.93
CA HIS A 1096 55.80 -66.44 -23.42
C HIS A 1096 55.60 -65.38 -24.54
N SER A 1097 56.33 -64.24 -24.58
CA SER A 1097 57.23 -63.56 -23.60
C SER A 1097 57.70 -62.16 -24.06
N SER A 1098 58.32 -61.39 -23.14
CA SER A 1098 59.32 -60.30 -23.35
C SER A 1098 58.88 -58.93 -23.92
N SER A 1099 59.48 -57.77 -23.57
CA SER A 1099 60.32 -57.38 -22.40
C SER A 1099 60.60 -55.86 -22.33
N SER A 1100 60.98 -55.34 -21.15
CA SER A 1100 61.97 -54.25 -20.81
C SER A 1100 62.43 -53.19 -21.84
N SER A 1101 62.84 -51.94 -21.51
CA SER A 1101 62.82 -51.12 -20.26
C SER A 1101 63.59 -49.77 -20.46
N LYS A 1102 63.37 -48.78 -19.57
CA LYS A 1102 64.31 -47.70 -19.12
C LYS A 1102 64.72 -46.48 -20.00
N ASP A 1103 64.65 -45.32 -19.33
CA ASP A 1103 65.58 -44.17 -19.27
C ASP A 1103 65.97 -43.27 -20.50
N ARG A 1104 65.58 -41.98 -20.37
CA ARG A 1104 66.41 -40.73 -20.47
C ARG A 1104 66.73 -40.01 -21.81
N LYS A 1105 66.43 -38.69 -21.75
CA LYS A 1105 67.07 -37.48 -22.34
C LYS A 1105 66.76 -37.02 -23.79
N ARG A 1106 66.43 -35.71 -23.89
CA ARG A 1106 66.85 -34.62 -24.85
C ARG A 1106 67.26 -35.04 -26.29
N SER A 1107 66.88 -34.35 -27.38
CA SER A 1107 66.70 -32.89 -27.58
C SER A 1107 65.99 -32.50 -28.90
N HIS A 1108 65.52 -31.24 -28.95
CA HIS A 1108 65.29 -30.28 -30.07
C HIS A 1108 65.36 -30.64 -31.59
N ASP A 1109 64.49 -29.92 -32.32
CA ASP A 1109 64.64 -29.27 -33.65
C ASP A 1109 64.28 -29.93 -35.02
N ASP A 1110 63.07 -29.58 -35.48
CA ASP A 1110 62.80 -28.60 -36.58
C ASP A 1110 62.56 -29.04 -38.07
N LYS A 1111 61.61 -28.32 -38.70
CA LYS A 1111 61.31 -28.08 -40.15
C LYS A 1111 61.25 -29.21 -41.22
N SER A 1112 60.00 -29.53 -41.63
CA SER A 1112 59.33 -28.94 -42.83
C SER A 1112 58.84 -29.82 -44.02
N HIS A 1113 57.75 -29.30 -44.64
CA HIS A 1113 57.35 -29.36 -46.07
C HIS A 1113 56.63 -30.56 -46.75
N LYS A 1114 55.32 -30.33 -46.96
CA LYS A 1114 54.59 -30.20 -48.27
C LYS A 1114 53.88 -31.39 -48.97
N HIS A 1115 52.61 -31.13 -49.30
CA HIS A 1115 51.72 -31.73 -50.34
C HIS A 1115 51.40 -33.24 -50.23
N GLY A 1116 50.23 -33.76 -50.64
CA GLY A 1116 48.97 -33.11 -51.05
C GLY A 1116 48.03 -34.06 -51.81
N SER A 1117 46.72 -33.81 -51.81
CA SER A 1117 45.82 -33.84 -53.00
C SER A 1117 44.33 -33.74 -52.63
N SER A 1118 43.45 -33.55 -53.62
CA SER A 1118 42.03 -33.16 -53.50
C SER A 1118 41.11 -34.16 -54.27
N PRO A 1119 39.85 -33.85 -54.65
CA PRO A 1119 38.64 -33.70 -53.81
C PRO A 1119 37.40 -34.49 -54.35
N LYS A 1120 36.24 -34.41 -53.66
CA LYS A 1120 34.85 -34.39 -54.22
C LYS A 1120 33.85 -34.08 -53.08
N LYS A 1121 32.98 -33.06 -53.20
CA LYS A 1121 31.63 -33.02 -53.83
C LYS A 1121 30.55 -33.86 -53.11
N SER A 1122 29.28 -33.45 -53.00
CA SER A 1122 28.63 -32.11 -52.96
C SER A 1122 27.11 -32.29 -52.86
N ARG A 1123 26.43 -31.45 -52.03
CA ARG A 1123 25.00 -31.06 -52.09
C ARG A 1123 24.09 -31.74 -53.13
N LYS A 1124 22.92 -32.19 -52.67
CA LYS A 1124 21.73 -31.33 -52.83
C LYS A 1124 20.92 -31.30 -51.54
#